data_AF-A0A1Z2LAM7-F1
#
_entry.id   AF-A0A1Z2LAM7-F1
#
_cell.length_a   1.000
_cell.length_b   1.000
_cell.length_c   1.000
_cell.angle_alpha   90.00
_cell.angle_beta   90.00
_cell.angle_gamma   90.00
#
_symmetry.space_group_name_H-M   'P 1'
#
loop_
_entity.id
_entity.type
_entity.pdbx_description
1 polymer ?
#
loop_
_entity_poly.entity_id
_entity_poly.type
_entity_poly.pdbx_seq_one_letter_code
_entity_poly.pdbx_strand_id
1 'polypeptide(L)'
;MSEPSGTERSPARAPAVEPLLSTVAGNGDADYTGDGKSATTTALHRPTAVAADASGNLYIADSKNHRVRRVDAGTGIVTTVAGTGEDGFAGDYGPAAKALLNRPDGVAVDSAGHLYIADTDNHRIRKIDAHSRTITTVAGIGKAYFSGDEGPATEAYLNNPRGVAVDSLGNLYIADSNNERVRRVDARTGIITTVAGTYGYGTPGDGGSAVDAHLYGPYGVAVDFAGNLYIADTYNHLVRKVDARTRIITTVAGNGEPGFTGDGPAVKNSLYHPRGVAVDAAGNLYIADTDDHRIRRVDAATRIMTTVAGNGKTGFTGDGEPATETPLYSPFGVALDSAGNVYLADTENHRVRKVGGASVVVRYSVLPVEWPDVVLTHGGETGYPGVRLLAEDDGRPAPQKVSVTLPEGKGLEFVAQGEPGYQLTVQDPHGRTTFFDGTLNGRTLTFEDVDLALSGKGSESRAWVAVKAAAGAPLGDTALGFQVGDRYSPSTAVHVVPRFALSPSDSEPRLTRAGETGFVGVDVRAVEGGTVPPQTVRVTLPAGAGLRFVPGHDGICQVTVMDADMHTTSYDGTLSPDGRTLTVEGVGLALAGKGSRSGAWVAVKASPDAPSGESRLDFQVGGRTSPTGTVRVLDAAAKTG
;
A
#
# COMPACT_ATOMS: atom_id res chain seq x y z
N MET A 1 -47.24 -2.69 31.69
CA MET A 1 -46.15 -2.09 30.90
C MET A 1 -44.90 -2.11 31.75
N SER A 2 -43.98 -3.02 31.46
CA SER A 2 -42.59 -3.01 31.96
C SER A 2 -41.83 -4.10 31.19
N GLU A 3 -41.20 -3.70 30.09
CA GLU A 3 -40.21 -4.54 29.39
C GLU A 3 -38.87 -4.48 30.14
N PRO A 4 -38.10 -5.58 30.21
CA PRO A 4 -36.71 -5.54 30.62
C PRO A 4 -35.80 -5.29 29.41
N SER A 5 -34.99 -4.24 29.51
CA SER A 5 -33.91 -3.92 28.58
C SER A 5 -32.72 -4.86 28.79
N GLY A 6 -32.58 -5.87 27.92
CA GLY A 6 -31.36 -6.67 27.79
C GLY A 6 -30.64 -6.29 26.50
N THR A 7 -29.60 -5.48 26.59
CA THR A 7 -28.62 -5.29 25.50
C THR A 7 -27.61 -6.44 25.57
N GLU A 8 -27.87 -7.51 24.82
CA GLU A 8 -26.83 -8.50 24.50
C GLU A 8 -25.70 -7.79 23.74
N ARG A 9 -24.53 -7.69 24.37
CA ARG A 9 -23.29 -7.36 23.66
C ARG A 9 -23.02 -8.52 22.70
N SER A 10 -23.15 -8.25 21.41
CA SER A 10 -22.61 -9.14 20.37
C SER A 10 -21.15 -9.47 20.69
N PRO A 11 -20.71 -10.74 20.63
CA PRO A 11 -19.32 -11.08 20.83
C PRO A 11 -18.48 -10.37 19.76
N ALA A 12 -17.36 -9.78 20.19
CA ALA A 12 -16.39 -9.18 19.29
C ALA A 12 -15.99 -10.21 18.23
N ARG A 13 -16.31 -9.93 16.98
CA ARG A 13 -15.90 -10.72 15.82
C ARG A 13 -14.37 -10.73 15.79
N ALA A 14 -13.76 -11.91 15.84
CA ALA A 14 -12.31 -12.06 15.70
C ALA A 14 -11.84 -11.34 14.42
N PRO A 15 -10.67 -10.67 14.43
CA PRO A 15 -10.16 -9.98 13.24
C PRO A 15 -10.05 -10.96 12.07
N ALA A 16 -10.47 -10.53 10.88
CA ALA A 16 -10.32 -11.32 9.67
C ALA A 16 -8.81 -11.45 9.39
N VAL A 17 -8.29 -12.66 9.50
CA VAL A 17 -6.95 -12.98 9.00
C VAL A 17 -7.08 -13.08 7.49
N GLU A 18 -6.62 -12.06 6.78
CA GLU A 18 -6.53 -12.14 5.33
C GLU A 18 -5.20 -12.81 4.94
N PRO A 19 -5.23 -13.87 4.12
CA PRO A 19 -4.02 -14.52 3.68
C PRO A 19 -3.23 -13.58 2.78
N LEU A 20 -1.91 -13.54 2.99
CA LEU A 20 -1.00 -12.75 2.16
C LEU A 20 -0.59 -13.51 0.90
N LEU A 21 -0.21 -12.76 -0.14
CA LEU A 21 0.44 -13.33 -1.32
C LEU A 21 1.96 -13.07 -1.28
N SER A 22 2.75 -14.13 -1.44
CA SER A 22 4.21 -14.07 -1.44
C SER A 22 4.81 -14.87 -2.60
N THR A 23 5.96 -14.48 -3.10
CA THR A 23 6.68 -15.20 -4.16
C THR A 23 7.51 -16.31 -3.53
N VAL A 24 7.37 -17.52 -4.05
CA VAL A 24 8.17 -18.69 -3.64
C VAL A 24 9.16 -19.14 -4.70
N ALA A 25 8.94 -18.75 -5.97
CA ALA A 25 9.91 -18.91 -7.05
C ALA A 25 9.69 -17.91 -8.17
N GLY A 26 10.75 -17.54 -8.88
CA GLY A 26 10.68 -16.58 -9.99
C GLY A 26 10.96 -15.15 -9.54
N ASN A 27 11.74 -14.40 -10.31
CA ASN A 27 12.04 -13.00 -10.04
C ASN A 27 11.23 -12.04 -10.94
N GLY A 28 10.50 -12.57 -11.94
CA GLY A 28 9.72 -11.80 -12.91
C GLY A 28 10.34 -11.66 -14.29
N ASP A 29 11.60 -12.08 -14.47
CA ASP A 29 12.26 -12.06 -15.77
C ASP A 29 11.97 -13.35 -16.54
N ALA A 30 11.61 -13.22 -17.82
CA ALA A 30 11.42 -14.32 -18.75
C ALA A 30 12.76 -14.94 -19.20
N ASP A 31 13.46 -15.63 -18.29
CA ASP A 31 14.81 -16.14 -18.53
C ASP A 31 15.11 -17.43 -17.72
N TYR A 32 16.34 -17.93 -17.80
CA TYR A 32 16.89 -19.01 -17.00
C TYR A 32 18.23 -18.60 -16.36
N THR A 33 18.27 -18.51 -15.03
CA THR A 33 19.46 -18.05 -14.29
C THR A 33 20.31 -19.17 -13.67
N GLY A 34 20.12 -20.43 -14.07
CA GLY A 34 20.89 -21.55 -13.52
C GLY A 34 20.29 -22.21 -12.27
N ASP A 35 20.97 -23.22 -11.76
CA ASP A 35 20.62 -23.99 -10.56
C ASP A 35 21.46 -23.57 -9.34
N GLY A 36 21.04 -24.00 -8.14
CA GLY A 36 21.79 -23.76 -6.89
C GLY A 36 21.59 -22.38 -6.26
N LYS A 37 20.65 -21.59 -6.77
CA LYS A 37 20.31 -20.23 -6.30
C LYS A 37 19.03 -20.22 -5.48
N SER A 38 18.80 -19.13 -4.74
CA SER A 38 17.51 -18.90 -4.08
C SER A 38 16.38 -18.84 -5.11
N ALA A 39 15.31 -19.59 -4.87
CA ALA A 39 14.17 -19.69 -5.77
C ALA A 39 13.50 -18.33 -6.03
N THR A 40 13.47 -17.41 -5.06
CA THR A 40 12.87 -16.07 -5.23
C THR A 40 13.71 -15.12 -6.07
N THR A 41 14.96 -15.48 -6.35
CA THR A 41 15.88 -14.69 -7.17
C THR A 41 16.17 -15.34 -8.53
N THR A 42 15.65 -16.55 -8.78
CA THR A 42 15.83 -17.23 -10.06
C THR A 42 14.84 -16.71 -11.09
N ALA A 43 15.25 -16.60 -12.35
CA ALA A 43 14.30 -16.42 -13.45
C ALA A 43 13.56 -17.73 -13.77
N LEU A 44 12.30 -17.59 -14.16
CA LEU A 44 11.42 -18.61 -14.72
C LEU A 44 10.80 -18.03 -15.99
N HIS A 45 10.41 -18.86 -16.95
CA HIS A 45 9.78 -18.40 -18.18
C HIS A 45 8.43 -19.08 -18.38
N ARG A 46 7.37 -18.32 -18.08
CA ARG A 46 5.96 -18.76 -18.12
C ARG A 46 5.75 -20.10 -17.39
N PRO A 47 5.96 -20.15 -16.06
CA PRO A 47 5.64 -21.34 -15.30
C PRO A 47 4.14 -21.61 -15.39
N THR A 48 3.73 -22.80 -15.84
CA THR A 48 2.30 -23.10 -16.09
C THR A 48 1.67 -24.00 -15.05
N ALA A 49 2.48 -24.80 -14.36
CA ALA A 49 2.04 -25.71 -13.31
C ALA A 49 3.02 -25.73 -12.14
N VAL A 50 2.46 -25.99 -10.97
CA VAL A 50 3.17 -26.24 -9.72
C VAL A 50 2.56 -27.49 -9.07
N ALA A 51 3.37 -28.32 -8.44
CA ALA A 51 2.94 -29.43 -7.59
C ALA A 51 3.79 -29.45 -6.30
N ALA A 52 3.20 -29.80 -5.17
CA ALA A 52 3.91 -29.93 -3.90
C ALA A 52 3.99 -31.41 -3.49
N ASP A 53 5.16 -31.86 -3.01
CA ASP A 53 5.26 -33.17 -2.37
C ASP A 53 4.94 -33.10 -0.87
N ALA A 54 4.86 -34.26 -0.21
CA ALA A 54 4.56 -34.36 1.22
C ALA A 54 5.62 -33.72 2.13
N SER A 55 6.82 -33.42 1.61
CA SER A 55 7.86 -32.67 2.33
C SER A 55 7.79 -31.16 2.08
N GLY A 56 6.82 -30.71 1.28
CA GLY A 56 6.62 -29.31 0.90
C GLY A 56 7.52 -28.84 -0.24
N ASN A 57 8.30 -29.73 -0.89
CA ASN A 57 9.08 -29.30 -2.05
C ASN A 57 8.15 -28.99 -3.22
N LEU A 58 8.49 -27.97 -4.00
CA LEU A 58 7.69 -27.56 -5.14
C LEU A 58 8.33 -28.04 -6.43
N TYR A 59 7.53 -28.59 -7.34
CA TYR A 59 7.91 -28.95 -8.70
C TYR A 59 7.19 -28.00 -9.65
N ILE A 60 7.94 -27.31 -10.50
CA ILE A 60 7.44 -26.21 -11.32
C ILE A 60 7.71 -26.54 -12.78
N ALA A 61 6.66 -26.58 -13.60
CA ALA A 61 6.78 -26.67 -15.04
C ALA A 61 7.21 -25.31 -15.58
N ASP A 62 8.51 -25.13 -15.81
CA ASP A 62 9.12 -23.91 -16.33
C ASP A 62 9.05 -23.94 -17.87
N SER A 63 7.81 -23.82 -18.36
CA SER A 63 7.39 -24.37 -19.65
C SER A 63 8.13 -23.79 -20.85
N LYS A 64 8.39 -22.48 -20.87
CA LYS A 64 9.13 -21.86 -21.97
C LYS A 64 10.65 -21.97 -21.83
N ASN A 65 11.12 -22.48 -20.70
CA ASN A 65 12.50 -22.94 -20.52
C ASN A 65 12.65 -24.46 -20.73
N HIS A 66 11.62 -25.15 -21.26
CA HIS A 66 11.67 -26.57 -21.65
C HIS A 66 12.19 -27.51 -20.56
N ARG A 67 11.82 -27.22 -19.29
CA ARG A 67 12.34 -27.94 -18.12
C ARG A 67 11.35 -27.98 -16.97
N VAL A 68 11.65 -28.82 -15.99
CA VAL A 68 10.95 -28.85 -14.70
C VAL A 68 11.95 -28.51 -13.59
N ARG A 69 11.58 -27.55 -12.74
CA ARG A 69 12.39 -27.06 -11.62
C ARG A 69 11.87 -27.65 -10.32
N ARG A 70 12.75 -27.89 -9.35
CA ARG A 70 12.39 -28.21 -7.97
C ARG A 70 12.89 -27.11 -7.05
N VAL A 71 12.01 -26.61 -6.19
CA VAL A 71 12.35 -25.77 -5.04
C VAL A 71 12.39 -26.67 -3.82
N ASP A 72 13.54 -26.71 -3.15
CA ASP A 72 13.71 -27.42 -1.90
C ASP A 72 13.05 -26.64 -0.75
N ALA A 73 12.16 -27.27 0.00
CA ALA A 73 11.38 -26.60 1.04
C ALA A 73 12.22 -26.11 2.22
N GLY A 74 13.27 -26.85 2.58
CA GLY A 74 14.11 -26.54 3.74
C GLY A 74 15.13 -25.43 3.46
N THR A 75 15.64 -25.37 2.23
CA THR A 75 16.71 -24.44 1.85
C THR A 75 16.24 -23.29 0.96
N GLY A 76 15.09 -23.40 0.32
CA GLY A 76 14.61 -22.45 -0.68
C GLY A 76 15.43 -22.46 -1.99
N ILE A 77 16.29 -23.47 -2.20
CA ILE A 77 17.17 -23.55 -3.37
C ILE A 77 16.42 -24.18 -4.55
N VAL A 78 16.60 -23.60 -5.74
CA VAL A 78 16.07 -24.13 -7.00
C VAL A 78 17.09 -25.03 -7.71
N THR A 79 16.62 -26.15 -8.26
CA THR A 79 17.41 -27.08 -9.11
C THR A 79 16.59 -27.56 -10.30
N THR A 80 17.24 -27.93 -11.39
CA THR A 80 16.58 -28.58 -12.54
C THR A 80 16.48 -30.07 -12.27
N VAL A 81 15.25 -30.61 -12.30
CA VAL A 81 15.00 -32.04 -12.10
C VAL A 81 14.72 -32.79 -13.40
N ALA A 82 14.36 -32.07 -14.46
CA ALA A 82 14.08 -32.62 -15.78
C ALA A 82 14.31 -31.56 -16.87
N GLY A 83 14.79 -31.95 -18.04
CA GLY A 83 14.98 -31.03 -19.16
C GLY A 83 16.36 -30.35 -19.17
N THR A 84 16.90 -30.13 -20.36
CA THR A 84 18.16 -29.39 -20.57
C THR A 84 17.94 -27.90 -20.84
N GLY A 85 16.73 -27.52 -21.28
CA GLY A 85 16.44 -26.21 -21.84
C GLY A 85 16.28 -26.18 -23.35
N GLU A 86 16.75 -27.22 -24.05
CA GLU A 86 16.55 -27.39 -25.48
C GLU A 86 15.23 -28.13 -25.72
N ASP A 87 14.43 -27.64 -26.67
CA ASP A 87 13.18 -28.25 -27.04
C ASP A 87 13.39 -29.52 -27.85
N GLY A 88 12.64 -30.56 -27.53
CA GLY A 88 12.70 -31.83 -28.25
C GLY A 88 12.41 -33.01 -27.37
N PHE A 89 12.70 -34.21 -27.86
CA PHE A 89 12.49 -35.47 -27.15
C PHE A 89 13.71 -36.36 -27.23
N ALA A 90 14.29 -36.68 -26.07
CA ALA A 90 15.36 -37.68 -25.91
C ALA A 90 15.47 -38.10 -24.43
N GLY A 91 16.34 -39.08 -24.17
CA GLY A 91 16.83 -39.38 -22.82
C GLY A 91 16.01 -40.38 -21.99
N ASP A 92 15.06 -41.11 -22.60
CA ASP A 92 14.38 -42.20 -21.92
C ASP A 92 15.39 -43.22 -21.35
N TYR A 93 15.11 -43.69 -20.14
CA TYR A 93 15.96 -44.55 -19.30
C TYR A 93 17.28 -43.91 -18.83
N GLY A 94 17.54 -42.66 -19.18
CA GLY A 94 18.71 -41.89 -18.75
C GLY A 94 18.39 -40.91 -17.61
N PRO A 95 19.40 -40.14 -17.15
CA PRO A 95 19.21 -39.11 -16.12
C PRO A 95 18.22 -38.04 -16.58
N ALA A 96 17.21 -37.75 -15.77
CA ALA A 96 16.12 -36.83 -16.14
C ALA A 96 16.59 -35.41 -16.49
N ALA A 97 17.61 -34.88 -15.79
CA ALA A 97 18.19 -33.56 -16.06
C ALA A 97 18.94 -33.46 -17.41
N LYS A 98 19.17 -34.59 -18.11
CA LYS A 98 19.79 -34.64 -19.45
C LYS A 98 18.80 -34.96 -20.56
N ALA A 99 17.54 -35.23 -20.23
CA ALA A 99 16.51 -35.48 -21.23
C ALA A 99 16.03 -34.17 -21.87
N LEU A 100 15.56 -34.27 -23.11
CA LEU A 100 14.86 -33.16 -23.77
C LEU A 100 13.37 -33.24 -23.45
N LEU A 101 12.79 -32.08 -23.19
CA LEU A 101 11.36 -31.86 -23.02
C LEU A 101 10.91 -30.76 -23.99
N ASN A 102 9.64 -30.72 -24.35
CA ASN A 102 9.09 -29.67 -25.19
C ASN A 102 7.81 -29.09 -24.59
N ARG A 103 7.95 -27.87 -24.06
CA ARG A 103 6.88 -27.09 -23.41
C ARG A 103 6.08 -27.93 -22.41
N PRO A 104 6.69 -28.40 -21.31
CA PRO A 104 5.94 -29.16 -20.32
C PRO A 104 4.90 -28.25 -19.65
N ASP A 105 3.60 -28.56 -19.75
CA ASP A 105 2.53 -27.71 -19.17
C ASP A 105 2.01 -28.20 -17.81
N GLY A 106 2.17 -29.48 -17.49
CA GLY A 106 1.57 -30.13 -16.33
C GLY A 106 2.58 -30.96 -15.55
N VAL A 107 2.51 -30.88 -14.23
CA VAL A 107 3.32 -31.71 -13.32
C VAL A 107 2.46 -32.26 -12.18
N ALA A 108 2.73 -33.49 -11.76
CA ALA A 108 2.13 -34.12 -10.59
C ALA A 108 3.16 -35.00 -9.89
N VAL A 109 3.13 -35.05 -8.56
CA VAL A 109 4.00 -35.91 -7.76
C VAL A 109 3.16 -36.89 -6.96
N ASP A 110 3.51 -38.17 -7.00
CA ASP A 110 2.83 -39.19 -6.19
C ASP A 110 3.40 -39.29 -4.77
N SER A 111 2.74 -40.06 -3.92
CA SER A 111 3.14 -40.26 -2.51
C SER A 111 4.49 -40.97 -2.35
N ALA A 112 4.99 -41.64 -3.40
CA ALA A 112 6.32 -42.23 -3.44
C ALA A 112 7.39 -41.25 -3.97
N GLY A 113 6.99 -40.03 -4.35
CA GLY A 113 7.87 -38.97 -4.85
C GLY A 113 8.20 -39.10 -6.34
N HIS A 114 7.52 -39.96 -7.10
CA HIS A 114 7.70 -39.99 -8.55
C HIS A 114 7.03 -38.76 -9.18
N LEU A 115 7.73 -38.14 -10.13
CA LEU A 115 7.24 -36.94 -10.82
C LEU A 115 6.71 -37.32 -12.20
N TYR A 116 5.47 -36.96 -12.50
CA TYR A 116 4.83 -37.11 -13.80
C TYR A 116 4.79 -35.75 -14.49
N ILE A 117 5.11 -35.72 -15.78
CA ILE A 117 5.26 -34.50 -16.57
C ILE A 117 4.45 -34.66 -17.85
N ALA A 118 3.51 -33.75 -18.08
CA ALA A 118 2.87 -33.61 -19.38
C ALA A 118 3.86 -32.90 -20.33
N ASP A 119 4.55 -33.67 -21.15
CA ASP A 119 5.51 -33.21 -22.14
C ASP A 119 4.75 -32.81 -23.41
N THR A 120 4.05 -31.68 -23.30
CA THR A 120 2.86 -31.35 -24.06
C THR A 120 3.10 -31.31 -25.56
N ASP A 121 4.12 -30.61 -26.03
CA ASP A 121 4.39 -30.49 -27.48
C ASP A 121 5.12 -31.71 -28.03
N ASN A 122 5.59 -32.61 -27.17
CA ASN A 122 6.04 -33.93 -27.55
C ASN A 122 4.91 -34.97 -27.57
N HIS A 123 3.68 -34.63 -27.20
CA HIS A 123 2.52 -35.52 -27.17
C HIS A 123 2.73 -36.78 -26.31
N ARG A 124 3.35 -36.63 -25.14
CA ARG A 124 3.70 -37.73 -24.22
C ARG A 124 3.54 -37.35 -22.75
N ILE A 125 3.40 -38.35 -21.89
CA ILE A 125 3.62 -38.21 -20.45
C ILE A 125 4.93 -38.88 -20.07
N ARG A 126 5.77 -38.14 -19.35
CA ARG A 126 7.07 -38.62 -18.84
C ARG A 126 6.96 -38.86 -17.34
N LYS A 127 7.66 -39.86 -16.81
CA LYS A 127 7.78 -40.15 -15.38
C LYS A 127 9.25 -40.09 -14.98
N ILE A 128 9.53 -39.49 -13.84
CA ILE A 128 10.84 -39.54 -13.19
C ILE A 128 10.73 -40.42 -11.96
N ASP A 129 11.61 -41.42 -11.91
CA ASP A 129 11.74 -42.27 -10.75
C ASP A 129 12.36 -41.49 -9.56
N ALA A 130 11.73 -41.57 -8.38
CA ALA A 130 12.15 -40.79 -7.22
C ALA A 130 13.57 -41.17 -6.75
N HIS A 131 13.93 -42.45 -6.87
CA HIS A 131 15.15 -43.02 -6.32
C HIS A 131 16.32 -42.93 -7.31
N SER A 132 16.12 -43.47 -8.51
CA SER A 132 17.15 -43.53 -9.55
C SER A 132 17.28 -42.23 -10.35
N ARG A 133 16.29 -41.33 -10.27
CA ARG A 133 16.23 -40.06 -11.00
C ARG A 133 16.28 -40.25 -12.52
N THR A 134 15.90 -41.43 -13.00
CA THR A 134 15.77 -41.74 -14.43
C THR A 134 14.40 -41.31 -14.95
N ILE A 135 14.36 -40.82 -16.19
CA ILE A 135 13.11 -40.46 -16.87
C ILE A 135 12.67 -41.54 -17.86
N THR A 136 11.37 -41.80 -17.95
CA THR A 136 10.78 -42.74 -18.93
C THR A 136 9.48 -42.18 -19.50
N THR A 137 9.12 -42.59 -20.71
CA THR A 137 7.78 -42.36 -21.25
C THR A 137 6.80 -43.38 -20.68
N VAL A 138 5.70 -42.91 -20.07
CA VAL A 138 4.67 -43.78 -19.47
C VAL A 138 3.34 -43.75 -20.22
N ALA A 139 3.12 -42.75 -21.07
CA ALA A 139 2.00 -42.72 -21.99
C ALA A 139 2.32 -41.89 -23.23
N GLY A 140 1.76 -42.29 -24.38
CA GLY A 140 1.92 -41.55 -25.64
C GLY A 140 3.12 -42.00 -26.47
N ILE A 141 2.90 -42.18 -27.78
CA ILE A 141 3.98 -42.48 -28.74
C ILE A 141 4.64 -41.22 -29.34
N GLY A 142 4.12 -40.03 -29.01
CA GLY A 142 4.58 -38.73 -29.49
C GLY A 142 4.08 -38.32 -30.87
N LYS A 143 2.85 -38.72 -31.21
CA LYS A 143 2.15 -38.26 -32.42
C LYS A 143 0.76 -37.77 -32.03
N ALA A 144 0.42 -36.57 -32.50
CA ALA A 144 -0.88 -35.94 -32.33
C ALA A 144 -2.00 -36.75 -33.02
N TYR A 145 -2.71 -37.56 -32.25
CA TYR A 145 -3.90 -38.29 -32.71
C TYR A 145 -4.66 -38.84 -31.50
N PHE A 146 -5.78 -39.53 -31.74
CA PHE A 146 -6.47 -40.34 -30.75
C PHE A 146 -6.56 -41.81 -31.17
N SER A 147 -5.96 -42.70 -30.36
CA SER A 147 -6.22 -44.14 -30.38
C SER A 147 -5.51 -44.83 -29.21
N GLY A 148 -5.74 -46.14 -29.06
CA GLY A 148 -5.02 -47.01 -28.12
C GLY A 148 -5.67 -47.16 -26.75
N ASP A 149 -6.93 -46.72 -26.58
CA ASP A 149 -7.70 -47.11 -25.38
C ASP A 149 -7.88 -48.62 -25.31
N GLU A 150 -7.94 -49.13 -24.08
CA GLU A 150 -7.92 -50.55 -23.69
C GLU A 150 -6.58 -51.26 -24.01
N GLY A 151 -5.58 -50.56 -24.55
CA GLY A 151 -4.23 -51.05 -24.80
C GLY A 151 -3.16 -50.47 -23.86
N PRO A 152 -1.88 -50.83 -24.06
CA PRO A 152 -0.77 -50.26 -23.30
C PRO A 152 -0.68 -48.73 -23.48
N ALA A 153 -0.56 -47.99 -22.38
CA ALA A 153 -0.48 -46.53 -22.41
C ALA A 153 0.68 -45.99 -23.25
N THR A 154 1.81 -46.70 -23.27
CA THR A 154 3.01 -46.37 -24.05
C THR A 154 2.83 -46.52 -25.56
N GLU A 155 1.77 -47.18 -26.01
CA GLU A 155 1.44 -47.37 -27.43
C GLU A 155 0.28 -46.48 -27.91
N ALA A 156 -0.39 -45.79 -26.97
CA ALA A 156 -1.48 -44.90 -27.30
C ALA A 156 -1.02 -43.59 -27.95
N TYR A 157 -1.93 -42.97 -28.69
CA TYR A 157 -1.74 -41.63 -29.23
C TYR A 157 -2.35 -40.61 -28.27
N LEU A 158 -1.62 -39.52 -28.03
CA LEU A 158 -2.06 -38.36 -27.26
C LEU A 158 -1.95 -37.13 -28.13
N ASN A 159 -2.71 -36.09 -27.81
CA ASN A 159 -2.71 -34.83 -28.55
C ASN A 159 -2.63 -33.64 -27.59
N ASN A 160 -1.41 -33.11 -27.43
CA ASN A 160 -1.08 -32.02 -26.51
C ASN A 160 -1.65 -32.26 -25.12
N PRO A 161 -1.20 -33.29 -24.39
CA PRO A 161 -1.62 -33.47 -23.01
C PRO A 161 -1.14 -32.28 -22.16
N ARG A 162 -2.03 -31.63 -21.40
CA ARG A 162 -1.69 -30.42 -20.64
C ARG A 162 -1.68 -30.59 -19.13
N GLY A 163 -2.62 -31.38 -18.59
CA GLY A 163 -2.73 -31.65 -17.16
C GLY A 163 -2.49 -33.11 -16.84
N VAL A 164 -1.88 -33.36 -15.68
CA VAL A 164 -1.69 -34.69 -15.11
C VAL A 164 -2.06 -34.67 -13.63
N ALA A 165 -2.66 -35.75 -13.15
CA ALA A 165 -2.88 -36.02 -11.73
C ALA A 165 -2.66 -37.50 -11.44
N VAL A 166 -2.30 -37.82 -10.20
CA VAL A 166 -2.08 -39.19 -9.75
C VAL A 166 -2.89 -39.44 -8.50
N ASP A 167 -3.65 -40.53 -8.46
CA ASP A 167 -4.44 -40.89 -7.29
C ASP A 167 -3.60 -41.66 -6.24
N SER A 168 -4.19 -41.93 -5.08
CA SER A 168 -3.54 -42.66 -3.99
C SER A 168 -3.20 -44.12 -4.31
N LEU A 169 -3.76 -44.67 -5.40
CA LEU A 169 -3.47 -46.01 -5.91
C LEU A 169 -2.40 -45.99 -7.01
N GLY A 170 -1.91 -44.80 -7.38
CA GLY A 170 -0.92 -44.58 -8.42
C GLY A 170 -1.50 -44.50 -9.84
N ASN A 171 -2.82 -44.47 -10.02
CA ASN A 171 -3.41 -44.31 -11.35
C ASN A 171 -3.17 -42.89 -11.85
N LEU A 172 -2.73 -42.78 -13.10
CA LEU A 172 -2.41 -41.51 -13.73
C LEU A 172 -3.60 -41.04 -14.57
N TYR A 173 -4.04 -39.80 -14.35
CA TYR A 173 -5.08 -39.13 -15.10
C TYR A 173 -4.44 -38.07 -15.99
N ILE A 174 -4.84 -38.03 -17.25
CA ILE A 174 -4.24 -37.22 -18.31
C ILE A 174 -5.34 -36.42 -18.98
N ALA A 175 -5.24 -35.09 -18.93
CA ALA A 175 -6.04 -34.23 -19.79
C ALA A 175 -5.45 -34.27 -21.19
N ASP A 176 -6.03 -35.09 -22.06
CA ASP A 176 -5.66 -35.24 -23.47
C ASP A 176 -6.34 -34.11 -24.27
N SER A 177 -5.86 -32.89 -24.05
CA SER A 177 -6.62 -31.64 -24.23
C SER A 177 -7.14 -31.44 -25.64
N ASN A 178 -6.32 -31.65 -26.67
CA ASN A 178 -6.74 -31.46 -28.07
C ASN A 178 -7.53 -32.66 -28.62
N ASN A 179 -7.66 -33.72 -27.82
CA ASN A 179 -8.55 -34.86 -28.06
C ASN A 179 -9.87 -34.73 -27.28
N GLU A 180 -10.08 -33.62 -26.55
CA GLU A 180 -11.34 -33.29 -25.86
C GLU A 180 -11.75 -34.32 -24.79
N ARG A 181 -10.76 -34.94 -24.12
CA ARG A 181 -11.01 -36.00 -23.14
C ARG A 181 -10.00 -36.09 -22.02
N VAL A 182 -10.38 -36.77 -20.95
CA VAL A 182 -9.51 -37.20 -19.87
C VAL A 182 -9.34 -38.71 -19.91
N ARG A 183 -8.10 -39.16 -19.87
CA ARG A 183 -7.72 -40.58 -19.95
C ARG A 183 -7.03 -41.02 -18.66
N ARG A 184 -7.28 -42.26 -18.23
CA ARG A 184 -6.67 -42.88 -17.05
C ARG A 184 -5.75 -44.00 -17.48
N VAL A 185 -4.51 -44.01 -16.98
CA VAL A 185 -3.61 -45.15 -17.02
C VAL A 185 -3.73 -45.89 -15.69
N ASP A 186 -4.08 -47.17 -15.77
CA ASP A 186 -4.16 -48.04 -14.61
C ASP A 186 -2.75 -48.40 -14.11
N ALA A 187 -2.47 -48.13 -12.84
CA ALA A 187 -1.13 -48.28 -12.26
C ALA A 187 -0.61 -49.72 -12.28
N ARG A 188 -1.52 -50.70 -12.26
CA ARG A 188 -1.17 -52.12 -12.12
C ARG A 188 -0.97 -52.78 -13.47
N THR A 189 -1.80 -52.42 -14.44
CA THR A 189 -1.81 -53.05 -15.77
C THR A 189 -1.08 -52.23 -16.83
N GLY A 190 -0.90 -50.93 -16.61
CA GLY A 190 -0.38 -50.00 -17.62
C GLY A 190 -1.37 -49.73 -18.77
N ILE A 191 -2.62 -50.15 -18.64
CA ILE A 191 -3.66 -49.97 -19.66
C ILE A 191 -4.23 -48.56 -19.56
N ILE A 192 -4.41 -47.90 -20.71
CA ILE A 192 -5.03 -46.58 -20.80
C ILE A 192 -6.50 -46.67 -21.24
N THR A 193 -7.37 -45.88 -20.63
CA THR A 193 -8.82 -45.85 -20.90
C THR A 193 -9.35 -44.42 -20.85
N THR A 194 -10.32 -44.06 -21.69
CA THR A 194 -11.05 -42.79 -21.54
C THR A 194 -11.98 -42.87 -20.33
N VAL A 195 -11.92 -41.85 -19.47
CA VAL A 195 -12.76 -41.77 -18.24
C VAL A 195 -13.72 -40.60 -18.24
N ALA A 196 -13.49 -39.61 -19.10
CA ALA A 196 -14.43 -38.53 -19.36
C ALA A 196 -14.16 -37.88 -20.72
N GLY A 197 -15.20 -37.36 -21.36
CA GLY A 197 -15.06 -36.60 -22.60
C GLY A 197 -15.15 -37.47 -23.85
N THR A 198 -15.88 -36.99 -24.84
CA THR A 198 -15.89 -37.48 -26.21
C THR A 198 -15.75 -36.31 -27.18
N TYR A 199 -15.22 -36.59 -28.37
CA TYR A 199 -15.03 -35.55 -29.39
C TYR A 199 -16.37 -35.11 -29.96
N GLY A 200 -16.57 -33.80 -30.12
CA GLY A 200 -17.71 -33.25 -30.86
C GLY A 200 -18.42 -32.09 -30.17
N TYR A 201 -19.17 -31.34 -30.96
CA TYR A 201 -19.97 -30.21 -30.46
C TYR A 201 -21.22 -30.70 -29.74
N GLY A 202 -21.46 -30.21 -28.52
CA GLY A 202 -22.66 -30.57 -27.77
C GLY A 202 -22.73 -29.86 -26.42
N THR A 203 -23.82 -30.09 -25.70
CA THR A 203 -23.93 -29.62 -24.32
C THR A 203 -22.99 -30.43 -23.42
N PRO A 204 -22.47 -29.86 -22.33
CA PRO A 204 -21.44 -30.52 -21.54
C PRO A 204 -21.85 -31.85 -20.87
N GLY A 205 -23.14 -32.24 -20.91
CA GLY A 205 -23.61 -33.58 -20.52
C GLY A 205 -23.89 -33.79 -19.04
N ASP A 206 -24.30 -32.75 -18.31
CA ASP A 206 -24.56 -32.84 -16.86
C ASP A 206 -25.60 -33.89 -16.47
N GLY A 207 -25.27 -34.70 -15.45
CA GLY A 207 -26.11 -35.79 -14.94
C GLY A 207 -26.02 -37.08 -15.76
N GLY A 208 -25.27 -37.08 -16.87
CA GLY A 208 -25.05 -38.24 -17.74
C GLY A 208 -23.74 -38.98 -17.49
N SER A 209 -23.50 -39.99 -18.33
CA SER A 209 -22.25 -40.75 -18.39
C SER A 209 -21.06 -39.85 -18.69
N ALA A 210 -19.98 -39.95 -17.90
CA ALA A 210 -18.81 -39.10 -18.06
C ALA A 210 -18.10 -39.28 -19.41
N VAL A 211 -18.04 -40.50 -19.95
CA VAL A 211 -17.36 -40.79 -21.22
C VAL A 211 -18.12 -40.29 -22.45
N ASP A 212 -19.41 -39.98 -22.30
CA ASP A 212 -20.27 -39.46 -23.37
C ASP A 212 -20.40 -37.93 -23.31
N ALA A 213 -19.82 -37.29 -22.30
CA ALA A 213 -19.88 -35.85 -22.13
C ALA A 213 -19.00 -35.09 -23.12
N HIS A 214 -19.47 -33.92 -23.57
CA HIS A 214 -18.69 -33.04 -24.44
C HIS A 214 -17.84 -32.09 -23.61
N LEU A 215 -16.55 -32.40 -23.47
CA LEU A 215 -15.55 -31.48 -22.91
C LEU A 215 -14.94 -30.65 -24.03
N TYR A 216 -14.47 -29.44 -23.74
CA TYR A 216 -13.79 -28.60 -24.72
C TYR A 216 -12.46 -28.06 -24.18
N GLY A 217 -11.37 -28.66 -24.69
CA GLY A 217 -10.00 -28.37 -24.28
C GLY A 217 -9.76 -28.55 -22.78
N PRO A 218 -10.05 -29.73 -22.19
CA PRO A 218 -9.79 -29.95 -20.78
C PRO A 218 -8.31 -29.71 -20.48
N TYR A 219 -8.00 -28.89 -19.47
CA TYR A 219 -6.62 -28.48 -19.19
C TYR A 219 -6.08 -29.14 -17.91
N GLY A 220 -6.48 -28.65 -16.74
CA GLY A 220 -6.09 -29.21 -15.45
C GLY A 220 -7.02 -30.32 -15.01
N VAL A 221 -6.45 -31.31 -14.32
CA VAL A 221 -7.18 -32.40 -13.67
C VAL A 221 -6.70 -32.56 -12.23
N ALA A 222 -7.60 -32.94 -11.34
CA ALA A 222 -7.29 -33.29 -9.95
C ALA A 222 -8.14 -34.47 -9.49
N VAL A 223 -7.64 -35.28 -8.56
CA VAL A 223 -8.38 -36.42 -8.02
C VAL A 223 -8.42 -36.31 -6.50
N ASP A 224 -9.61 -36.42 -5.91
CA ASP A 224 -9.78 -36.40 -4.46
C ASP A 224 -9.50 -37.79 -3.82
N PHE A 225 -9.46 -37.84 -2.49
CA PHE A 225 -9.19 -39.10 -1.77
C PHE A 225 -10.28 -40.17 -1.97
N ALA A 226 -11.49 -39.78 -2.38
CA ALA A 226 -12.56 -40.71 -2.74
C ALA A 226 -12.46 -41.19 -4.20
N GLY A 227 -11.47 -40.71 -4.96
CA GLY A 227 -11.24 -41.05 -6.36
C GLY A 227 -12.06 -40.23 -7.35
N ASN A 228 -12.77 -39.19 -6.90
CA ASN A 228 -13.53 -38.34 -7.83
C ASN A 228 -12.57 -37.47 -8.63
N LEU A 229 -12.83 -37.37 -9.93
CA LEU A 229 -12.02 -36.60 -10.86
C LEU A 229 -12.63 -35.23 -11.08
N TYR A 230 -11.84 -34.18 -10.91
CA TYR A 230 -12.17 -32.79 -11.21
C TYR A 230 -11.45 -32.36 -12.47
N ILE A 231 -12.14 -31.67 -13.37
CA ILE A 231 -11.66 -31.33 -14.71
C ILE A 231 -11.94 -29.85 -14.96
N ALA A 232 -10.91 -29.08 -15.23
CA ALA A 232 -11.05 -27.75 -15.84
C ALA A 232 -11.46 -27.92 -17.30
N ASP A 233 -12.73 -27.70 -17.60
CA ASP A 233 -13.32 -27.76 -18.94
C ASP A 233 -13.21 -26.36 -19.57
N THR A 234 -11.98 -26.03 -19.93
CA THR A 234 -11.49 -24.65 -20.07
C THR A 234 -12.31 -23.82 -21.04
N TYR A 235 -12.56 -24.30 -22.25
CA TYR A 235 -13.28 -23.52 -23.26
C TYR A 235 -14.80 -23.59 -23.13
N ASN A 236 -15.31 -24.43 -22.23
CA ASN A 236 -16.70 -24.39 -21.80
C ASN A 236 -16.90 -23.47 -20.58
N HIS A 237 -15.85 -22.86 -20.01
CA HIS A 237 -15.95 -22.00 -18.82
C HIS A 237 -16.48 -22.71 -17.57
N LEU A 238 -16.22 -24.02 -17.46
CA LEU A 238 -16.74 -24.87 -16.38
C LEU A 238 -15.62 -25.61 -15.64
N VAL A 239 -15.90 -26.00 -14.40
CA VAL A 239 -15.21 -27.10 -13.74
C VAL A 239 -16.19 -28.24 -13.52
N ARG A 240 -15.80 -29.43 -13.99
CA ARG A 240 -16.62 -30.65 -14.00
C ARG A 240 -16.09 -31.64 -12.97
N LYS A 241 -16.99 -32.43 -12.38
CA LYS A 241 -16.68 -33.52 -11.46
C LYS A 241 -17.25 -34.82 -12.00
N VAL A 242 -16.40 -35.85 -12.10
CA VAL A 242 -16.80 -37.23 -12.33
C VAL A 242 -16.83 -37.96 -11.01
N ASP A 243 -18.00 -38.46 -10.64
CA ASP A 243 -18.15 -39.30 -9.45
C ASP A 243 -17.52 -40.68 -9.68
N ALA A 244 -16.62 -41.07 -8.78
CA ALA A 244 -15.80 -42.27 -8.94
C ALA A 244 -16.62 -43.57 -9.00
N ARG A 245 -17.76 -43.59 -8.29
CA ARG A 245 -18.59 -44.78 -8.11
C ARG A 245 -19.61 -44.93 -9.23
N THR A 246 -20.30 -43.84 -9.56
CA THR A 246 -21.41 -43.83 -10.52
C THR A 246 -20.96 -43.54 -11.94
N ARG A 247 -19.75 -42.98 -12.11
CA ARG A 247 -19.22 -42.50 -13.40
C ARG A 247 -20.08 -41.40 -14.05
N ILE A 248 -20.87 -40.70 -13.25
CA ILE A 248 -21.68 -39.57 -13.69
C ILE A 248 -20.84 -38.30 -13.63
N ILE A 249 -20.94 -37.46 -14.66
CA ILE A 249 -20.32 -36.13 -14.69
C ILE A 249 -21.32 -35.03 -14.34
N THR A 250 -20.87 -34.03 -13.58
CA THR A 250 -21.67 -32.87 -13.19
C THR A 250 -20.82 -31.61 -13.15
N THR A 251 -21.42 -30.46 -13.43
CA THR A 251 -20.81 -29.15 -13.22
C THR A 251 -20.77 -28.83 -11.72
N VAL A 252 -19.59 -28.43 -11.24
CA VAL A 252 -19.36 -28.05 -9.83
C VAL A 252 -18.96 -26.59 -9.64
N ALA A 253 -18.50 -25.92 -10.70
CA ALA A 253 -18.26 -24.48 -10.74
C ALA A 253 -18.37 -23.94 -12.17
N GLY A 254 -18.70 -22.67 -12.32
CA GLY A 254 -18.94 -22.06 -13.63
C GLY A 254 -20.40 -22.21 -14.07
N ASN A 255 -20.87 -21.29 -14.91
CA ASN A 255 -22.21 -21.29 -15.49
C ASN A 255 -22.21 -21.40 -17.03
N GLY A 256 -21.03 -21.55 -17.65
CA GLY A 256 -20.85 -21.67 -19.10
C GLY A 256 -20.58 -20.34 -19.81
N GLU A 257 -20.77 -19.20 -19.14
CA GLU A 257 -20.49 -17.88 -19.70
C GLU A 257 -19.10 -17.38 -19.25
N PRO A 258 -18.32 -16.76 -20.16
CA PRO A 258 -17.02 -16.19 -19.81
C PRO A 258 -17.14 -14.96 -18.91
N GLY A 259 -16.28 -14.88 -17.89
CA GLY A 259 -16.02 -13.68 -17.10
C GLY A 259 -16.30 -13.85 -15.60
N PHE A 260 -16.27 -12.72 -14.88
CA PHE A 260 -16.43 -12.69 -13.42
C PHE A 260 -17.76 -12.06 -13.00
N THR A 261 -18.62 -12.82 -12.33
CA THR A 261 -19.91 -12.35 -11.79
C THR A 261 -19.93 -12.17 -10.27
N GLY A 262 -18.76 -12.18 -9.62
CA GLY A 262 -18.64 -12.09 -8.17
C GLY A 262 -18.55 -13.46 -7.46
N ASP A 263 -18.73 -13.41 -6.14
CA ASP A 263 -18.72 -14.58 -5.25
C ASP A 263 -20.16 -15.02 -4.92
N GLY A 264 -20.34 -16.29 -4.55
CA GLY A 264 -21.68 -16.87 -4.34
C GLY A 264 -21.77 -18.33 -4.82
N PRO A 265 -22.98 -18.86 -5.09
CA PRO A 265 -23.16 -20.25 -5.50
C PRO A 265 -22.30 -20.63 -6.72
N ALA A 266 -21.44 -21.65 -6.57
CA ALA A 266 -20.37 -21.94 -7.54
C ALA A 266 -20.87 -22.20 -8.97
N VAL A 267 -22.02 -22.86 -9.12
CA VAL A 267 -22.61 -23.21 -10.44
C VAL A 267 -23.43 -22.08 -11.07
N LYS A 268 -23.59 -20.95 -10.38
CA LYS A 268 -24.29 -19.76 -10.92
C LYS A 268 -23.32 -18.67 -11.35
N ASN A 269 -22.09 -18.70 -10.84
CA ASN A 269 -21.08 -17.71 -11.14
C ASN A 269 -20.27 -18.11 -12.38
N SER A 270 -19.91 -17.11 -13.18
CA SER A 270 -19.07 -17.27 -14.36
C SER A 270 -17.60 -17.51 -13.98
N LEU A 271 -16.89 -18.16 -14.90
CA LEU A 271 -15.43 -18.35 -14.90
C LEU A 271 -14.92 -17.98 -16.29
N TYR A 272 -13.67 -17.57 -16.44
CA TYR A 272 -13.08 -17.28 -17.74
C TYR A 272 -11.84 -18.14 -18.00
N HIS A 273 -12.02 -19.15 -18.86
CA HIS A 273 -11.01 -20.13 -19.23
C HIS A 273 -10.31 -20.74 -18.01
N PRO A 274 -11.03 -21.42 -17.09
CA PRO A 274 -10.39 -22.05 -15.95
C PRO A 274 -9.38 -23.10 -16.45
N ARG A 275 -8.11 -23.02 -16.03
CA ARG A 275 -7.06 -23.95 -16.48
C ARG A 275 -6.62 -24.92 -15.40
N GLY A 276 -6.27 -24.42 -14.23
CA GLY A 276 -5.79 -25.22 -13.11
C GLY A 276 -6.91 -25.59 -12.15
N VAL A 277 -6.90 -26.82 -11.66
CA VAL A 277 -7.77 -27.26 -10.55
C VAL A 277 -6.97 -28.05 -9.53
N ALA A 278 -7.29 -27.89 -8.26
CA ALA A 278 -6.75 -28.70 -7.17
C ALA A 278 -7.83 -28.93 -6.11
N VAL A 279 -7.74 -30.03 -5.38
CA VAL A 279 -8.71 -30.39 -4.34
C VAL A 279 -7.99 -30.70 -3.05
N ASP A 280 -8.47 -30.12 -1.94
CA ASP A 280 -7.90 -30.39 -0.62
C ASP A 280 -8.52 -31.65 0.03
N ALA A 281 -7.97 -32.06 1.17
CA ALA A 281 -8.45 -33.24 1.91
C ALA A 281 -9.88 -33.10 2.46
N ALA A 282 -10.38 -31.86 2.60
CA ALA A 282 -11.77 -31.58 2.98
C ALA A 282 -12.71 -31.57 1.77
N GLY A 283 -12.18 -31.73 0.55
CA GLY A 283 -12.93 -31.71 -0.71
C GLY A 283 -13.18 -30.31 -1.27
N ASN A 284 -12.56 -29.27 -0.72
CA ASN A 284 -12.67 -27.92 -1.29
C ASN A 284 -11.89 -27.88 -2.59
N LEU A 285 -12.48 -27.23 -3.60
CA LEU A 285 -11.93 -27.14 -4.94
C LEU A 285 -11.33 -25.76 -5.15
N TYR A 286 -10.08 -25.71 -5.58
CA TYR A 286 -9.37 -24.50 -5.96
C TYR A 286 -9.24 -24.46 -7.48
N ILE A 287 -9.48 -23.29 -8.06
CA ILE A 287 -9.60 -23.09 -9.50
C ILE A 287 -8.74 -21.89 -9.89
N ALA A 288 -7.85 -22.08 -10.86
CA ALA A 288 -7.19 -20.97 -11.53
C ALA A 288 -8.12 -20.43 -12.62
N ASP A 289 -8.83 -19.35 -12.30
CA ASP A 289 -9.76 -18.62 -13.16
C ASP A 289 -8.95 -17.66 -14.04
N THR A 290 -8.30 -18.26 -15.03
CA THR A 290 -7.07 -17.73 -15.64
C THR A 290 -7.26 -16.36 -16.28
N ASP A 291 -8.26 -16.21 -17.14
CA ASP A 291 -8.46 -14.96 -17.87
C ASP A 291 -9.23 -13.91 -17.06
N ASP A 292 -9.77 -14.32 -15.90
CA ASP A 292 -10.23 -13.41 -14.85
C ASP A 292 -9.14 -13.07 -13.83
N HIS A 293 -7.91 -13.58 -14.01
CA HIS A 293 -6.74 -13.26 -13.18
C HIS A 293 -6.95 -13.52 -11.69
N ARG A 294 -7.61 -14.63 -11.36
CA ARG A 294 -7.98 -14.99 -9.98
C ARG A 294 -7.71 -16.46 -9.68
N ILE A 295 -7.48 -16.76 -8.41
CA ILE A 295 -7.68 -18.09 -7.84
C ILE A 295 -8.99 -18.08 -7.06
N ARG A 296 -9.87 -19.03 -7.37
CA ARG A 296 -11.18 -19.20 -6.75
C ARG A 296 -11.19 -20.46 -5.88
N ARG A 297 -11.96 -20.46 -4.79
CA ARG A 297 -12.20 -21.62 -3.94
C ARG A 297 -13.69 -21.91 -3.86
N VAL A 298 -14.10 -23.12 -4.19
CA VAL A 298 -15.42 -23.66 -3.91
C VAL A 298 -15.37 -24.45 -2.61
N ASP A 299 -16.13 -23.99 -1.63
CA ASP A 299 -16.30 -24.68 -0.37
C ASP A 299 -17.14 -25.96 -0.55
N ALA A 300 -16.64 -27.10 -0.08
CA ALA A 300 -17.27 -28.40 -0.31
C ALA A 300 -18.64 -28.53 0.36
N ALA A 301 -18.79 -27.93 1.54
CA ALA A 301 -20.00 -28.05 2.36
C ALA A 301 -21.10 -27.08 1.90
N THR A 302 -20.74 -25.82 1.65
CA THR A 302 -21.70 -24.76 1.31
C THR A 302 -21.91 -24.59 -0.19
N ARG A 303 -21.00 -25.12 -1.02
CA ARG A 303 -20.98 -24.93 -2.49
C ARG A 303 -20.86 -23.46 -2.92
N ILE A 304 -20.33 -22.62 -2.04
CA ILE A 304 -20.05 -21.22 -2.32
C ILE A 304 -18.64 -21.09 -2.91
N MET A 305 -18.55 -20.39 -4.04
CA MET A 305 -17.30 -19.97 -4.67
C MET A 305 -16.91 -18.58 -4.15
N THR A 306 -15.66 -18.45 -3.72
CA THR A 306 -15.05 -17.21 -3.23
C THR A 306 -13.71 -16.97 -3.91
N THR A 307 -13.27 -15.71 -3.99
CA THR A 307 -11.91 -15.37 -4.43
C THR A 307 -10.91 -15.54 -3.29
N VAL A 308 -9.80 -16.24 -3.53
CA VAL A 308 -8.73 -16.45 -2.53
C VAL A 308 -7.41 -15.78 -2.89
N ALA A 309 -7.21 -15.44 -4.17
CA ALA A 309 -6.11 -14.59 -4.62
C ALA A 309 -6.47 -13.92 -5.95
N GLY A 310 -5.90 -12.75 -6.22
CA GLY A 310 -6.15 -11.98 -7.43
C GLY A 310 -7.31 -11.00 -7.29
N ASN A 311 -7.10 -9.76 -7.72
CA ASN A 311 -8.13 -8.71 -7.76
C ASN A 311 -8.78 -8.55 -9.16
N GLY A 312 -8.33 -9.33 -10.16
CA GLY A 312 -8.79 -9.27 -11.54
C GLY A 312 -8.07 -8.28 -12.46
N LYS A 313 -7.04 -7.59 -11.97
CA LYS A 313 -6.13 -6.78 -12.80
C LYS A 313 -4.87 -7.58 -13.11
N THR A 314 -4.28 -7.32 -14.26
CA THR A 314 -2.97 -7.85 -14.65
C THR A 314 -1.83 -7.10 -13.96
N GLY A 315 -0.72 -7.79 -13.72
CA GLY A 315 0.53 -7.22 -13.23
C GLY A 315 0.95 -7.76 -11.87
N PHE A 316 1.96 -7.12 -11.27
CA PHE A 316 2.60 -7.51 -10.02
C PHE A 316 2.88 -6.26 -9.18
N THR A 317 2.46 -6.25 -7.90
CA THR A 317 2.65 -5.11 -6.99
C THR A 317 3.60 -5.40 -5.82
N GLY A 318 4.30 -6.53 -5.84
CA GLY A 318 5.13 -6.98 -4.72
C GLY A 318 4.54 -8.15 -3.95
N ASP A 319 5.18 -8.48 -2.82
CA ASP A 319 4.79 -9.53 -1.87
C ASP A 319 4.39 -8.90 -0.54
N GLY A 320 3.57 -9.62 0.25
CA GLY A 320 3.17 -9.19 1.59
C GLY A 320 1.84 -8.42 1.64
N GLU A 321 1.20 -8.21 0.49
CA GLU A 321 -0.15 -7.63 0.37
C GLU A 321 -1.24 -8.71 0.49
N PRO A 322 -2.47 -8.36 0.89
CA PRO A 322 -3.59 -9.29 0.93
C PRO A 322 -3.77 -9.97 -0.42
N ALA A 323 -3.94 -11.29 -0.39
CA ALA A 323 -3.95 -12.09 -1.61
C ALA A 323 -5.09 -11.71 -2.55
N THR A 324 -6.25 -11.32 -2.02
CA THR A 324 -7.42 -10.88 -2.80
C THR A 324 -7.27 -9.48 -3.39
N GLU A 325 -6.37 -8.66 -2.85
CA GLU A 325 -6.12 -7.29 -3.34
C GLU A 325 -4.93 -7.20 -4.29
N THR A 326 -4.13 -8.26 -4.39
CA THR A 326 -2.93 -8.30 -5.25
C THR A 326 -3.31 -8.69 -6.69
N PRO A 327 -2.83 -7.98 -7.74
CA PRO A 327 -3.02 -8.41 -9.12
C PRO A 327 -2.25 -9.71 -9.41
N LEU A 328 -2.82 -10.52 -10.30
CA LEU A 328 -2.20 -11.70 -10.89
C LEU A 328 -2.20 -11.53 -12.40
N TYR A 329 -1.36 -12.25 -13.13
CA TYR A 329 -1.38 -12.23 -14.59
C TYR A 329 -1.48 -13.65 -15.17
N SER A 330 -2.72 -13.97 -15.55
CA SER A 330 -3.11 -15.25 -16.17
C SER A 330 -2.57 -16.46 -15.38
N PRO A 331 -3.05 -16.68 -14.15
CA PRO A 331 -2.61 -17.83 -13.38
C PRO A 331 -3.08 -19.13 -14.04
N PHE A 332 -2.18 -20.04 -14.37
CA PHE A 332 -2.53 -21.29 -15.06
C PHE A 332 -2.69 -22.45 -14.09
N GLY A 333 -1.79 -22.56 -13.11
CA GLY A 333 -1.72 -23.69 -12.20
C GLY A 333 -2.08 -23.29 -10.78
N VAL A 334 -2.70 -24.22 -10.05
CA VAL A 334 -2.92 -24.13 -8.60
C VAL A 334 -2.63 -25.50 -7.98
N ALA A 335 -1.99 -25.53 -6.83
CA ALA A 335 -1.72 -26.74 -6.07
C ALA A 335 -1.76 -26.48 -4.56
N LEU A 336 -1.90 -27.55 -3.79
CA LEU A 336 -1.84 -27.50 -2.33
C LEU A 336 -0.73 -28.40 -1.80
N ASP A 337 -0.14 -28.02 -0.68
CA ASP A 337 0.64 -28.95 0.14
C ASP A 337 -0.24 -29.64 1.19
N SER A 338 0.36 -30.58 1.94
CA SER A 338 -0.33 -31.31 3.01
C SER A 338 -0.75 -30.42 4.20
N ALA A 339 -0.22 -29.22 4.32
CA ALA A 339 -0.64 -28.23 5.32
C ALA A 339 -1.81 -27.36 4.83
N GLY A 340 -2.24 -27.52 3.58
CA GLY A 340 -3.30 -26.73 2.97
C GLY A 340 -2.83 -25.36 2.47
N ASN A 341 -1.52 -25.11 2.38
CA ASN A 341 -1.02 -23.91 1.73
C ASN A 341 -1.33 -23.96 0.24
N VAL A 342 -1.81 -22.85 -0.32
CA VAL A 342 -2.15 -22.76 -1.75
C VAL A 342 -0.98 -22.14 -2.51
N TYR A 343 -0.52 -22.82 -3.55
CA TYR A 343 0.50 -22.37 -4.47
C TYR A 343 -0.14 -22.13 -5.84
N LEU A 344 0.24 -21.07 -6.52
CA LEU A 344 -0.26 -20.72 -7.84
C LEU A 344 0.87 -20.34 -8.78
N ALA A 345 0.75 -20.76 -10.03
CA ALA A 345 1.65 -20.34 -11.10
C ALA A 345 1.11 -19.04 -11.70
N ASP A 346 1.74 -17.91 -11.38
CA ASP A 346 1.42 -16.56 -11.85
C ASP A 346 2.12 -16.35 -13.20
N THR A 347 1.60 -17.05 -14.22
CA THR A 347 2.30 -17.45 -15.44
C THR A 347 2.96 -16.29 -16.18
N GLU A 348 2.19 -15.24 -16.47
CA GLU A 348 2.67 -14.10 -17.26
C GLU A 348 3.44 -13.08 -16.41
N ASN A 349 3.38 -13.22 -15.09
CA ASN A 349 4.32 -12.56 -14.16
C ASN A 349 5.58 -13.40 -13.92
N HIS A 350 5.75 -14.56 -14.57
CA HIS A 350 6.94 -15.40 -14.50
C HIS A 350 7.32 -15.83 -13.06
N ARG A 351 6.30 -16.10 -12.24
CA ARG A 351 6.45 -16.40 -10.81
C ARG A 351 5.58 -17.58 -10.39
N VAL A 352 5.99 -18.24 -9.32
CA VAL A 352 5.12 -19.08 -8.50
C VAL A 352 4.91 -18.36 -7.18
N ARG A 353 3.64 -18.18 -6.81
CA ARG A 353 3.21 -17.46 -5.62
C ARG A 353 2.57 -18.42 -4.63
N LYS A 354 2.59 -18.06 -3.35
CA LYS A 354 1.96 -18.77 -2.25
C LYS A 354 0.96 -17.85 -1.57
N VAL A 355 -0.27 -18.34 -1.43
CA VAL A 355 -1.28 -17.77 -0.55
C VAL A 355 -1.01 -18.35 0.84
N GLY A 356 -0.55 -17.52 1.75
CA GLY A 356 -0.15 -17.96 3.09
C GLY A 356 0.62 -16.88 3.83
N GLY A 357 0.66 -17.02 5.16
CA GLY A 357 1.04 -15.94 6.05
C GLY A 357 -0.20 -15.18 6.50
N ALA A 358 -0.34 -15.02 7.81
CA ALA A 358 -1.31 -14.13 8.41
C ALA A 358 -0.65 -12.75 8.53
N SER A 359 -1.06 -11.78 7.71
CA SER A 359 -1.06 -10.42 8.23
C SER A 359 -2.25 -10.37 9.15
N VAL A 360 -2.00 -10.29 10.46
CA VAL A 360 -2.99 -9.59 11.28
C VAL A 360 -3.04 -8.19 10.68
N VAL A 361 -4.16 -7.82 10.07
CA VAL A 361 -4.40 -6.40 9.75
C VAL A 361 -4.49 -5.72 11.11
N VAL A 362 -3.35 -5.27 11.63
CA VAL A 362 -3.29 -4.56 12.89
C VAL A 362 -3.87 -3.19 12.61
N ARG A 363 -5.10 -2.95 13.06
CA ARG A 363 -5.69 -1.62 12.95
C ARG A 363 -4.90 -0.66 13.82
N TYR A 364 -4.70 0.53 13.30
CA TYR A 364 -4.15 1.66 14.04
C TYR A 364 -4.88 2.94 13.63
N SER A 365 -4.82 3.95 14.49
CA SER A 365 -5.31 5.29 14.23
C SER A 365 -4.14 6.26 14.05
N VAL A 366 -4.32 7.26 13.19
CA VAL A 366 -3.35 8.36 12.98
C VAL A 366 -3.99 9.65 13.48
N LEU A 367 -3.39 10.27 14.49
CA LEU A 367 -3.95 11.44 15.17
C LEU A 367 -2.87 12.53 15.27
N PRO A 368 -3.24 13.83 15.38
CA PRO A 368 -2.26 14.86 15.74
C PRO A 368 -1.58 14.51 17.06
N VAL A 369 -0.26 14.77 17.19
CA VAL A 369 0.41 14.56 18.48
C VAL A 369 -0.11 15.59 19.49
N GLU A 370 -0.39 15.13 20.71
CA GLU A 370 -0.66 15.98 21.88
C GLU A 370 0.64 16.59 22.44
N TRP A 371 1.40 17.26 21.57
CA TRP A 371 2.55 18.09 21.94
C TRP A 371 2.14 19.55 21.97
N PRO A 372 2.90 20.42 22.67
CA PRO A 372 2.77 21.85 22.48
C PRO A 372 2.84 22.18 20.99
N ASP A 373 1.99 23.11 20.55
CA ASP A 373 1.98 23.53 19.15
C ASP A 373 3.36 24.03 18.71
N VAL A 374 3.71 23.76 17.46
CA VAL A 374 5.00 24.13 16.90
C VAL A 374 4.98 25.61 16.55
N VAL A 375 5.75 26.42 17.29
CA VAL A 375 5.89 27.85 16.99
C VAL A 375 7.11 28.07 16.12
N LEU A 376 6.88 28.52 14.88
CA LEU A 376 7.93 28.87 13.93
C LEU A 376 8.02 30.39 13.79
N THR A 377 9.24 30.91 13.72
CA THR A 377 9.47 32.30 13.31
C THR A 377 10.04 32.37 11.90
N HIS A 378 9.90 33.51 11.22
CA HIS A 378 10.41 33.71 9.87
C HIS A 378 11.93 33.50 9.79
N GLY A 379 12.38 32.45 9.10
CA GLY A 379 13.79 32.06 9.04
C GLY A 379 14.36 31.58 10.38
N GLY A 380 13.47 31.19 11.30
CA GLY A 380 13.70 30.72 12.67
C GLY A 380 14.30 29.33 12.80
N GLU A 381 14.39 28.90 14.05
CA GLU A 381 14.70 27.52 14.43
C GLU A 381 13.74 26.51 13.76
N THR A 382 14.24 25.28 13.64
CA THR A 382 13.50 24.16 13.05
C THR A 382 12.44 23.65 14.04
N GLY A 383 11.23 23.42 13.55
CA GLY A 383 10.15 22.77 14.28
C GLY A 383 9.89 21.34 13.80
N TYR A 384 9.23 20.55 14.65
CA TYR A 384 9.03 19.11 14.45
C TYR A 384 7.54 18.72 14.53
N PRO A 385 6.69 19.17 13.59
CA PRO A 385 5.29 18.76 13.54
C PRO A 385 5.19 17.27 13.20
N GLY A 386 4.28 16.57 13.88
CA GLY A 386 4.11 15.14 13.71
C GLY A 386 2.71 14.62 13.99
N VAL A 387 2.57 13.31 13.93
CA VAL A 387 1.37 12.54 14.29
C VAL A 387 1.70 11.48 15.33
N ARG A 388 0.71 11.14 16.17
CA ARG A 388 0.75 9.94 17.00
C ARG A 388 0.03 8.80 16.28
N LEU A 389 0.55 7.60 16.46
CA LEU A 389 0.01 6.37 15.91
C LEU A 389 -0.44 5.49 17.08
N LEU A 390 -1.69 5.06 17.09
CA LEU A 390 -2.26 4.27 18.18
C LEU A 390 -2.70 2.91 17.65
N ALA A 391 -2.13 1.83 18.17
CA ALA A 391 -2.57 0.48 17.83
C ALA A 391 -3.95 0.17 18.45
N GLU A 392 -4.89 -0.28 17.63
CA GLU A 392 -6.25 -0.67 18.04
C GLU A 392 -6.36 -2.18 18.28
N ASP A 393 -5.49 -2.94 17.60
CA ASP A 393 -5.41 -4.40 17.65
C ASP A 393 -4.04 -4.87 18.16
N ASP A 394 -3.98 -6.12 18.61
CA ASP A 394 -2.73 -6.77 18.98
C ASP A 394 -1.91 -7.13 17.74
N GLY A 395 -0.58 -7.07 17.86
CA GLY A 395 0.37 -7.33 16.78
C GLY A 395 1.14 -6.09 16.32
N ARG A 396 1.97 -6.26 15.30
CA ARG A 396 2.74 -5.19 14.64
C ARG A 396 2.23 -5.02 13.20
N PRO A 397 1.81 -3.80 12.79
CA PRO A 397 1.42 -3.57 11.41
C PRO A 397 2.63 -3.77 10.48
N ALA A 398 2.36 -4.18 9.23
CA ALA A 398 3.39 -4.20 8.20
C ALA A 398 3.96 -2.77 7.97
N PRO A 399 5.21 -2.64 7.50
CA PRO A 399 5.77 -1.35 7.12
C PRO A 399 4.84 -0.59 6.16
N GLN A 400 4.73 0.71 6.34
CA GLN A 400 3.79 1.56 5.62
C GLN A 400 4.50 2.58 4.76
N LYS A 401 3.88 2.93 3.63
CA LYS A 401 4.23 4.16 2.93
C LYS A 401 3.73 5.36 3.73
N VAL A 402 4.61 6.34 3.97
CA VAL A 402 4.25 7.60 4.62
C VAL A 402 4.50 8.75 3.66
N SER A 403 3.51 9.64 3.50
CA SER A 403 3.66 10.86 2.72
C SER A 403 3.25 12.07 3.56
N VAL A 404 4.15 13.05 3.66
CA VAL A 404 3.93 14.29 4.41
C VAL A 404 3.88 15.45 3.43
N THR A 405 2.80 16.23 3.44
CA THR A 405 2.57 17.32 2.49
C THR A 405 2.51 18.67 3.18
N LEU A 406 3.28 19.64 2.67
CA LEU A 406 3.26 21.01 3.12
C LEU A 406 1.97 21.73 2.67
N PRO A 407 1.34 22.53 3.53
CA PRO A 407 0.14 23.29 3.19
C PRO A 407 0.44 24.35 2.12
N GLU A 408 -0.50 24.53 1.19
CA GLU A 408 -0.32 25.43 0.07
C GLU A 408 -0.28 26.90 0.50
N GLY A 409 0.66 27.68 -0.05
CA GLY A 409 0.75 29.12 0.19
C GLY A 409 1.18 29.53 1.61
N LYS A 410 1.58 28.58 2.47
CA LYS A 410 1.98 28.87 3.86
C LYS A 410 3.47 29.10 4.08
N GLY A 411 4.29 28.97 3.02
CA GLY A 411 5.72 29.28 3.07
C GLY A 411 6.52 28.42 4.05
N LEU A 412 6.08 27.18 4.29
CA LEU A 412 6.84 26.20 5.06
C LEU A 412 7.79 25.43 4.13
N GLU A 413 8.94 25.03 4.66
CA GLU A 413 9.97 24.26 3.94
C GLU A 413 10.43 23.07 4.80
N PHE A 414 10.59 21.90 4.19
CA PHE A 414 11.27 20.77 4.84
C PHE A 414 12.76 21.06 5.02
N VAL A 415 13.34 20.54 6.10
CA VAL A 415 14.78 20.64 6.37
C VAL A 415 15.36 19.31 6.88
N ALA A 416 16.68 19.18 6.80
CA ALA A 416 17.42 18.01 7.27
C ALA A 416 17.51 17.96 8.80
N GLN A 417 17.56 16.73 9.37
CA GLN A 417 17.64 16.48 10.81
C GLN A 417 19.04 15.97 11.23
N GLY A 418 20.08 16.78 11.01
CA GLY A 418 21.46 16.47 11.44
C GLY A 418 22.30 15.70 10.41
N GLU A 419 21.72 14.80 9.62
CA GLU A 419 22.37 14.11 8.49
C GLU A 419 21.91 14.67 7.13
N PRO A 420 22.67 14.48 6.03
CA PRO A 420 22.26 14.92 4.70
C PRO A 420 20.97 14.22 4.24
N GLY A 421 19.97 15.01 3.83
CA GLY A 421 18.70 14.49 3.32
C GLY A 421 17.50 14.82 4.22
N TYR A 422 16.31 14.44 3.79
CA TYR A 422 15.07 14.66 4.56
C TYR A 422 14.67 13.36 5.24
N GLN A 423 14.36 13.42 6.53
CA GLN A 423 14.08 12.24 7.34
C GLN A 423 12.72 12.31 8.02
N LEU A 424 12.06 11.15 8.10
CA LEU A 424 10.97 10.87 9.03
C LEU A 424 11.58 10.22 10.26
N THR A 425 11.31 10.80 11.42
CA THR A 425 11.69 10.21 12.69
C THR A 425 10.50 9.50 13.29
N VAL A 426 10.61 8.20 13.56
CA VAL A 426 9.60 7.41 14.27
C VAL A 426 10.14 7.05 15.64
N GLN A 427 9.42 7.40 16.71
CA GLN A 427 9.76 7.08 18.09
C GLN A 427 8.82 6.00 18.63
N ASP A 428 9.41 4.94 19.17
CA ASP A 428 8.69 3.84 19.81
C ASP A 428 8.13 4.23 21.21
N PRO A 429 7.25 3.40 21.81
CA PRO A 429 6.71 3.66 23.15
C PRO A 429 7.77 3.74 24.27
N HIS A 430 9.00 3.29 24.02
CA HIS A 430 10.12 3.30 24.96
C HIS A 430 11.08 4.48 24.72
N GLY A 431 10.75 5.38 23.79
CA GLY A 431 11.52 6.58 23.48
C GLY A 431 12.65 6.37 22.48
N ARG A 432 12.82 5.17 21.91
CA ARG A 432 13.85 4.90 20.89
C ARG A 432 13.39 5.42 19.54
N THR A 433 14.31 6.07 18.81
CA THR A 433 14.02 6.68 17.52
C THR A 433 14.66 5.91 16.37
N THR A 434 13.89 5.73 15.30
CA THR A 434 14.32 5.21 14.00
C THR A 434 14.14 6.29 12.94
N PHE A 435 15.09 6.40 12.01
CA PHE A 435 15.06 7.39 10.93
C PHE A 435 14.81 6.70 9.59
N PHE A 436 13.96 7.30 8.77
CA PHE A 436 13.65 6.85 7.41
C PHE A 436 13.94 7.96 6.41
N ASP A 437 14.70 7.65 5.37
CA ASP A 437 15.07 8.62 4.35
C ASP A 437 13.93 8.88 3.38
N GLY A 438 13.68 10.15 3.08
CA GLY A 438 12.56 10.61 2.28
C GLY A 438 12.97 11.18 0.93
N THR A 439 12.11 11.00 -0.06
CA THR A 439 12.23 11.63 -1.39
C THR A 439 11.26 12.80 -1.48
N LEU A 440 11.78 14.01 -1.75
CA LEU A 440 10.96 15.22 -1.91
C LEU A 440 10.51 15.38 -3.36
N ASN A 441 9.20 15.47 -3.59
CA ASN A 441 8.61 15.83 -4.87
C ASN A 441 7.63 16.99 -4.70
N GLY A 442 8.04 18.19 -5.13
CA GLY A 442 7.25 19.40 -4.94
C GLY A 442 7.05 19.74 -3.45
N ARG A 443 5.81 19.63 -2.98
CA ARG A 443 5.43 19.90 -1.57
C ARG A 443 5.30 18.64 -0.72
N THR A 444 5.51 17.46 -1.29
CA THR A 444 5.27 16.18 -0.64
C THR A 444 6.57 15.42 -0.46
N LEU A 445 6.82 15.00 0.77
CA LEU A 445 7.94 14.16 1.15
C LEU A 445 7.42 12.73 1.37
N THR A 446 7.98 11.77 0.65
CA THR A 446 7.53 10.36 0.68
C THR A 446 8.61 9.45 1.24
N PHE A 447 8.18 8.51 2.09
CA PHE A 447 8.99 7.50 2.75
C PHE A 447 8.37 6.13 2.46
N GLU A 448 9.18 5.18 1.99
CA GLU A 448 8.75 3.81 1.73
C GLU A 448 9.17 2.91 2.92
N ASP A 449 8.47 1.79 3.10
CA ASP A 449 8.79 0.76 4.09
C ASP A 449 8.96 1.27 5.54
N VAL A 450 8.13 2.22 5.97
CA VAL A 450 8.20 2.80 7.32
C VAL A 450 7.62 1.85 8.34
N ASP A 451 8.47 1.32 9.22
CA ASP A 451 8.01 0.62 10.41
C ASP A 451 7.43 1.62 11.42
N LEU A 452 6.14 1.45 11.74
CA LEU A 452 5.42 2.34 12.63
C LEU A 452 5.79 2.17 14.10
N ALA A 453 6.64 1.20 14.46
CA ALA A 453 7.09 0.94 15.84
C ALA A 453 5.93 0.68 16.85
N LEU A 454 4.83 0.10 16.37
CA LEU A 454 3.71 -0.35 17.20
C LEU A 454 3.92 -1.81 17.63
N SER A 455 3.63 -2.12 18.89
CA SER A 455 3.99 -3.39 19.52
C SER A 455 2.81 -4.19 20.09
N GLY A 456 1.58 -3.76 19.85
CA GLY A 456 0.35 -4.41 20.32
C GLY A 456 -0.73 -3.42 20.72
N LYS A 457 -1.92 -3.92 21.10
CA LYS A 457 -3.09 -3.08 21.33
C LYS A 457 -2.83 -2.02 22.40
N GLY A 458 -3.14 -0.77 22.10
CA GLY A 458 -2.92 0.37 22.98
C GLY A 458 -1.48 0.88 23.02
N SER A 459 -0.55 0.29 22.25
CA SER A 459 0.77 0.90 22.06
C SER A 459 0.65 2.19 21.26
N GLU A 460 1.46 3.19 21.63
CA GLU A 460 1.55 4.49 20.96
C GLU A 460 2.97 4.70 20.46
N SER A 461 3.11 5.07 19.19
CA SER A 461 4.35 5.61 18.63
C SER A 461 4.11 7.01 18.06
N ARG A 462 5.18 7.72 17.74
CA ARG A 462 5.12 9.09 17.22
C ARG A 462 5.98 9.22 15.97
N ALA A 463 5.50 9.96 14.99
CA ALA A 463 6.22 10.19 13.74
C ALA A 463 6.23 11.69 13.41
N TRP A 464 7.40 12.26 13.12
CA TRP A 464 7.53 13.68 12.79
C TRP A 464 8.61 13.94 11.74
N VAL A 465 8.49 15.11 11.11
CA VAL A 465 9.46 15.65 10.14
C VAL A 465 9.91 17.02 10.59
N ALA A 466 11.04 17.49 10.06
CA ALA A 466 11.56 18.81 10.36
C ALA A 466 11.11 19.84 9.32
N VAL A 467 10.64 20.99 9.80
CA VAL A 467 10.26 22.14 8.96
C VAL A 467 10.74 23.46 9.53
N LYS A 468 10.84 24.46 8.66
CA LYS A 468 11.02 25.87 9.03
C LYS A 468 10.03 26.75 8.27
N ALA A 469 9.80 27.96 8.77
CA ALA A 469 9.08 28.99 8.03
C ALA A 469 10.08 29.82 7.18
N ALA A 470 9.80 29.97 5.89
CA ALA A 470 10.54 30.88 5.03
C ALA A 470 10.41 32.34 5.51
N ALA A 471 11.33 33.22 5.07
CA ALA A 471 11.37 34.61 5.51
C ALA A 471 10.09 35.42 5.20
N GLY A 472 9.33 35.00 4.19
CA GLY A 472 8.05 35.61 3.78
C GLY A 472 6.83 34.73 4.01
N ALA A 473 6.92 33.71 4.87
CA ALA A 473 5.77 32.87 5.21
C ALA A 473 4.62 33.73 5.78
N PRO A 474 3.35 33.51 5.39
CA PRO A 474 2.23 34.20 6.02
C PRO A 474 2.12 33.84 7.50
N LEU A 475 1.83 34.83 8.34
CA LEU A 475 1.54 34.62 9.75
C LEU A 475 0.23 33.84 9.96
N GLY A 476 0.17 33.09 11.06
CA GLY A 476 -1.03 32.38 11.51
C GLY A 476 -0.86 30.87 11.55
N ASP A 477 -2.00 30.19 11.65
CA ASP A 477 -2.06 28.78 11.99
C ASP A 477 -2.10 27.90 10.73
N THR A 478 -1.45 26.75 10.81
CA THR A 478 -1.47 25.72 9.78
C THR A 478 -1.09 24.35 10.35
N ALA A 479 -1.09 23.33 9.50
CA ALA A 479 -0.63 21.97 9.84
C ALA A 479 -0.16 21.28 8.55
N LEU A 480 0.70 20.28 8.68
CA LEU A 480 1.11 19.40 7.59
C LEU A 480 0.08 18.30 7.42
N GLY A 481 -0.12 17.80 6.20
CA GLY A 481 -0.94 16.61 5.96
C GLY A 481 -0.09 15.36 6.02
N PHE A 482 -0.39 14.44 6.94
CA PHE A 482 0.24 13.11 7.04
C PHE A 482 -0.68 12.05 6.48
N GLN A 483 -0.23 11.36 5.44
CA GLN A 483 -0.84 10.15 4.90
C GLN A 483 0.03 8.95 5.31
N VAL A 484 -0.49 8.05 6.15
CA VAL A 484 0.21 6.85 6.65
C VAL A 484 -0.56 5.62 6.18
N GLY A 485 -0.09 4.98 5.11
CA GLY A 485 -0.88 4.01 4.36
C GLY A 485 -2.14 4.65 3.79
N ASP A 486 -3.30 4.07 4.13
CA ASP A 486 -4.64 4.56 3.74
C ASP A 486 -5.22 5.62 4.69
N ARG A 487 -4.53 5.96 5.80
CA ARG A 487 -5.04 6.87 6.83
C ARG A 487 -4.45 8.27 6.73
N TYR A 488 -5.29 9.27 6.96
CA TYR A 488 -4.91 10.68 6.95
C TYR A 488 -5.06 11.32 8.33
N SER A 489 -4.13 12.21 8.68
CA SER A 489 -4.26 13.11 9.82
C SER A 489 -3.51 14.42 9.57
N PRO A 490 -4.00 15.57 10.06
CA PRO A 490 -3.15 16.74 10.19
C PRO A 490 -2.07 16.48 11.25
N SER A 491 -0.91 17.10 11.09
CA SER A 491 0.11 17.13 12.14
C SER A 491 -0.36 17.92 13.37
N THR A 492 0.43 17.91 14.43
CA THR A 492 0.41 18.98 15.45
C THR A 492 0.40 20.35 14.78
N ALA A 493 -0.34 21.30 15.37
CA ALA A 493 -0.51 22.62 14.78
C ALA A 493 0.84 23.35 14.69
N VAL A 494 0.96 24.17 13.65
CA VAL A 494 2.11 25.01 13.38
C VAL A 494 1.65 26.47 13.39
N HIS A 495 2.21 27.27 14.28
CA HIS A 495 1.97 28.70 14.38
C HIS A 495 3.15 29.47 13.80
N VAL A 496 2.96 30.11 12.66
CA VAL A 496 3.96 31.02 12.11
C VAL A 496 3.76 32.39 12.77
N VAL A 497 4.73 32.80 13.59
CA VAL A 497 4.71 34.05 14.34
C VAL A 497 5.88 34.95 13.91
N PRO A 498 5.75 36.28 14.03
CA PRO A 498 6.87 37.16 13.78
C PRO A 498 7.96 36.94 14.85
N ARG A 499 9.19 37.31 14.49
CA ARG A 499 10.37 37.22 15.37
C ARG A 499 10.39 38.20 16.56
N PHE A 500 9.31 38.95 16.77
CA PHE A 500 9.21 39.98 17.79
C PHE A 500 7.85 39.95 18.52
N ALA A 501 7.84 40.47 19.74
CA ALA A 501 6.66 40.73 20.55
C ALA A 501 6.43 42.23 20.69
N LEU A 502 5.17 42.63 20.86
CA LEU A 502 4.75 44.01 21.12
C LEU A 502 4.12 44.10 22.50
N SER A 503 4.41 45.18 23.22
CA SER A 503 3.71 45.55 24.45
C SER A 503 3.47 47.06 24.49
N PRO A 504 2.46 47.55 25.23
CA PRO A 504 2.32 48.98 25.49
C PRO A 504 3.62 49.54 26.07
N SER A 505 4.07 50.69 25.58
CA SER A 505 5.17 51.42 26.23
C SER A 505 4.69 52.02 27.56
N ASP A 506 5.59 52.25 28.50
CA ASP A 506 5.29 52.95 29.76
C ASP A 506 4.94 54.45 29.59
N SER A 507 5.02 54.99 28.37
CA SER A 507 4.65 56.39 28.08
C SER A 507 3.14 56.63 28.27
N GLU A 508 2.81 57.56 29.17
CA GLU A 508 1.44 58.04 29.40
C GLU A 508 1.31 59.56 29.21
N PRO A 509 1.28 60.06 27.96
CA PRO A 509 1.24 61.49 27.71
C PRO A 509 -0.06 62.12 28.20
N ARG A 510 0.07 63.26 28.89
CA ARG A 510 -1.03 64.10 29.35
C ARG A 510 -1.20 65.29 28.41
N LEU A 511 -2.29 65.30 27.67
CA LEU A 511 -2.57 66.31 26.64
C LEU A 511 -3.60 67.31 27.14
N THR A 512 -3.39 68.59 26.86
CA THR A 512 -4.43 69.62 26.98
C THR A 512 -4.91 70.06 25.60
N ARG A 513 -6.16 70.55 25.50
CA ARG A 513 -6.69 71.15 24.27
C ARG A 513 -5.79 72.32 23.86
N ALA A 514 -5.22 72.27 22.66
CA ALA A 514 -4.18 73.17 22.16
C ALA A 514 -2.79 73.10 22.83
N GLY A 515 -2.55 72.14 23.73
CA GLY A 515 -1.30 71.96 24.48
C GLY A 515 -0.12 71.37 23.70
N GLU A 516 0.88 70.88 24.42
CA GLU A 516 2.09 70.30 23.82
C GLU A 516 1.79 68.95 23.12
N THR A 517 2.71 68.54 22.25
CA THR A 517 2.69 67.25 21.56
C THR A 517 3.02 66.14 22.54
N GLY A 518 2.25 65.06 22.55
CA GLY A 518 2.58 63.84 23.27
C GLY A 518 3.16 62.77 22.36
N PHE A 519 3.99 61.90 22.92
CA PHE A 519 4.56 60.75 22.22
C PHE A 519 4.03 59.47 22.83
N VAL A 520 3.39 58.63 22.02
CA VAL A 520 2.73 57.41 22.49
C VAL A 520 3.07 56.26 21.55
N GLY A 521 3.32 55.09 22.11
CA GLY A 521 3.89 54.00 21.36
C GLY A 521 3.81 52.63 22.03
N VAL A 522 4.67 51.74 21.54
CA VAL A 522 4.82 50.35 21.98
C VAL A 522 6.30 50.03 22.16
N ASP A 523 6.58 49.09 23.05
CA ASP A 523 7.87 48.43 23.14
C ASP A 523 7.86 47.20 22.21
N VAL A 524 8.96 47.02 21.50
CA VAL A 524 9.20 45.90 20.61
C VAL A 524 10.33 45.06 21.19
N ARG A 525 10.12 43.75 21.32
CA ARG A 525 11.13 42.82 21.87
C ARG A 525 11.41 41.69 20.90
N ALA A 526 12.68 41.42 20.61
CA ALA A 526 13.07 40.24 19.84
C ALA A 526 12.81 38.94 20.63
N VAL A 527 12.10 37.98 20.03
CA VAL A 527 11.74 36.69 20.64
C VAL A 527 12.80 35.62 20.31
N GLU A 528 13.43 35.73 19.14
CA GLU A 528 14.49 34.85 18.67
C GLU A 528 15.72 35.64 18.20
N GLY A 529 16.85 34.97 17.95
CA GLY A 529 18.06 35.58 17.40
C GLY A 529 17.93 35.93 15.92
N GLY A 530 18.81 36.79 15.42
CA GLY A 530 18.86 37.22 14.02
C GLY A 530 18.19 38.57 13.77
N THR A 531 18.38 39.10 12.56
CA THR A 531 17.85 40.41 12.15
C THR A 531 16.37 40.30 11.80
N VAL A 532 15.54 41.20 12.35
CA VAL A 532 14.14 41.33 11.93
C VAL A 532 14.08 42.22 10.69
N PRO A 533 13.51 41.75 9.56
CA PRO A 533 13.42 42.57 8.36
C PRO A 533 12.53 43.80 8.60
N PRO A 534 12.67 44.87 7.80
CA PRO A 534 11.81 46.03 7.89
C PRO A 534 10.32 45.66 7.82
N GLN A 535 9.49 46.28 8.66
CA GLN A 535 8.07 45.98 8.80
C GLN A 535 7.21 47.15 8.30
N THR A 536 5.97 46.85 7.91
CA THR A 536 4.93 47.87 7.80
C THR A 536 4.36 48.15 9.19
N VAL A 537 4.29 49.42 9.56
CA VAL A 537 3.67 49.92 10.79
C VAL A 537 2.39 50.67 10.45
N ARG A 538 1.31 50.36 11.14
CA ARG A 538 0.04 51.09 11.06
C ARG A 538 -0.38 51.53 12.45
N VAL A 539 -0.63 52.81 12.63
CA VAL A 539 -1.11 53.36 13.90
C VAL A 539 -2.48 53.97 13.67
N THR A 540 -3.47 53.55 14.44
CA THR A 540 -4.87 53.97 14.28
C THR A 540 -5.35 54.72 15.52
N LEU A 541 -5.87 55.93 15.31
CA LEU A 541 -6.46 56.75 16.36
C LEU A 541 -7.86 56.22 16.75
N PRO A 542 -8.18 56.12 18.05
CA PRO A 542 -9.48 55.67 18.51
C PRO A 542 -10.60 56.62 18.06
N ALA A 543 -11.78 56.05 17.75
CA ALA A 543 -12.91 56.82 17.25
C ALA A 543 -13.44 57.76 18.34
N GLY A 544 -13.67 59.03 18.00
CA GLY A 544 -14.25 60.00 18.93
C GLY A 544 -13.32 60.52 20.03
N ALA A 545 -12.05 60.09 20.07
CA ALA A 545 -11.09 60.57 21.08
C ALA A 545 -10.55 61.99 20.83
N GLY A 546 -10.88 62.60 19.68
CA GLY A 546 -10.42 63.94 19.32
C GLY A 546 -8.89 64.07 19.22
N LEU A 547 -8.18 62.97 18.94
CA LEU A 547 -6.74 62.98 18.74
C LEU A 547 -6.41 63.19 17.26
N ARG A 548 -5.24 63.76 16.98
CA ARG A 548 -4.67 63.87 15.63
C ARG A 548 -3.17 63.61 15.64
N PHE A 549 -2.65 63.06 14.55
CA PHE A 549 -1.21 62.96 14.33
C PHE A 549 -0.59 64.34 14.17
N VAL A 550 0.66 64.48 14.64
CA VAL A 550 1.43 65.71 14.49
C VAL A 550 2.53 65.48 13.45
N PRO A 551 2.55 66.23 12.33
CA PRO A 551 3.63 66.13 11.35
C PRO A 551 4.94 66.66 11.92
N GLY A 552 6.06 66.14 11.41
CA GLY A 552 7.40 66.65 11.65
C GLY A 552 7.63 68.02 11.01
N HIS A 553 8.87 68.51 11.09
CA HIS A 553 9.27 69.82 10.54
C HIS A 553 9.14 69.93 9.01
N ASP A 554 9.14 68.79 8.33
CA ASP A 554 8.94 68.62 6.89
C ASP A 554 7.45 68.53 6.49
N GLY A 555 6.54 68.55 7.46
CA GLY A 555 5.10 68.45 7.23
C GLY A 555 4.59 67.01 7.11
N ILE A 556 5.43 65.99 7.33
CA ILE A 556 5.08 64.57 7.16
C ILE A 556 4.91 63.92 8.53
N CYS A 557 3.87 63.10 8.70
CA CYS A 557 3.69 62.32 9.93
C CYS A 557 4.62 61.10 9.92
N GLN A 558 5.31 60.87 11.02
CA GLN A 558 6.36 59.85 11.12
C GLN A 558 6.09 58.85 12.25
N VAL A 559 6.63 57.63 12.09
CA VAL A 559 6.89 56.70 13.19
C VAL A 559 8.37 56.79 13.54
N THR A 560 8.69 56.99 14.82
CA THR A 560 10.06 57.01 15.31
C THR A 560 10.36 55.71 16.05
N VAL A 561 11.50 55.08 15.74
CA VAL A 561 12.01 53.90 16.43
C VAL A 561 13.30 54.27 17.15
N MET A 562 13.43 53.86 18.41
CA MET A 562 14.63 54.04 19.22
C MET A 562 15.24 52.70 19.57
N ASP A 563 16.54 52.58 19.32
CA ASP A 563 17.32 51.41 19.69
C ASP A 563 17.69 51.39 21.18
N ALA A 564 18.37 50.32 21.61
CA ALA A 564 18.80 50.16 22.99
C ALA A 564 19.87 51.18 23.44
N ASP A 565 20.58 51.80 22.49
CA ASP A 565 21.62 52.80 22.72
C ASP A 565 21.05 54.24 22.65
N MET A 566 19.72 54.37 22.59
CA MET A 566 18.96 55.62 22.49
C MET A 566 19.13 56.37 21.17
N HIS A 567 19.62 55.73 20.10
CA HIS A 567 19.58 56.32 18.76
C HIS A 567 18.19 56.19 18.16
N THR A 568 17.66 57.30 17.65
CA THR A 568 16.33 57.36 17.03
C THR A 568 16.42 57.41 15.51
N THR A 569 15.58 56.63 14.84
CA THR A 569 15.35 56.69 13.39
C THR A 569 13.88 56.98 13.12
N SER A 570 13.60 58.01 12.32
CA SER A 570 12.23 58.36 11.90
C SER A 570 11.92 57.88 10.50
N TYR A 571 10.69 57.43 10.29
CA TYR A 571 10.21 56.88 9.03
C TYR A 571 8.94 57.62 8.59
N ASP A 572 8.96 58.12 7.36
CA ASP A 572 7.87 58.90 6.77
C ASP A 572 6.64 58.05 6.46
N GLY A 573 5.48 58.54 6.89
CA GLY A 573 4.21 57.84 6.74
C GLY A 573 3.20 58.57 5.84
N THR A 574 2.22 57.80 5.40
CA THR A 574 1.03 58.30 4.69
C THR A 574 -0.19 58.21 5.60
N LEU A 575 -0.94 59.31 5.72
CA LEU A 575 -2.21 59.32 6.43
C LEU A 575 -3.35 58.81 5.54
N SER A 576 -4.27 58.06 6.12
CA SER A 576 -5.55 57.74 5.48
C SER A 576 -6.36 59.01 5.19
N PRO A 577 -7.31 58.99 4.22
CA PRO A 577 -8.11 60.16 3.86
C PRO A 577 -8.90 60.78 5.01
N ASP A 578 -9.28 59.98 6.02
CA ASP A 578 -9.96 60.43 7.23
C ASP A 578 -8.98 60.94 8.32
N GLY A 579 -7.67 60.89 8.07
CA GLY A 579 -6.60 61.29 8.97
C GLY A 579 -6.41 60.39 10.19
N ARG A 580 -7.09 59.23 10.25
CA ARG A 580 -7.13 58.39 11.46
C ARG A 580 -6.08 57.29 11.51
N THR A 581 -5.54 56.89 10.37
CA THR A 581 -4.55 55.81 10.28
C THR A 581 -3.28 56.33 9.63
N LEU A 582 -2.16 56.24 10.33
CA LEU A 582 -0.83 56.48 9.78
C LEU A 582 -0.23 55.15 9.33
N THR A 583 0.12 55.02 8.06
CA THR A 583 0.81 53.83 7.52
C THR A 583 2.24 54.19 7.13
N VAL A 584 3.20 53.41 7.62
CA VAL A 584 4.63 53.57 7.35
C VAL A 584 5.18 52.24 6.86
N GLU A 585 5.86 52.25 5.72
CA GLU A 585 6.47 51.05 5.13
C GLU A 585 7.99 51.02 5.39
N GLY A 586 8.58 49.83 5.42
CA GLY A 586 10.04 49.69 5.54
C GLY A 586 10.62 50.11 6.89
N VAL A 587 9.85 50.04 7.97
CA VAL A 587 10.30 50.43 9.32
C VAL A 587 11.27 49.38 9.87
N GLY A 588 12.53 49.77 10.05
CA GLY A 588 13.51 48.96 10.77
C GLY A 588 13.23 49.00 12.27
N LEU A 589 13.07 47.83 12.89
CA LEU A 589 12.72 47.73 14.31
C LEU A 589 13.91 47.87 15.27
N ALA A 590 15.12 48.11 14.75
CA ALA A 590 16.35 48.31 15.52
C ALA A 590 16.62 47.23 16.59
N LEU A 591 16.38 45.96 16.23
CA LEU A 591 16.63 44.80 17.10
C LEU A 591 17.96 44.14 16.72
N ALA A 592 18.93 44.15 17.64
CA ALA A 592 20.28 43.65 17.41
C ALA A 592 20.44 42.14 17.67
N GLY A 593 19.44 41.47 18.27
CA GLY A 593 19.48 40.02 18.51
C GLY A 593 18.48 39.56 19.57
N LYS A 594 18.53 38.28 19.94
CA LYS A 594 17.56 37.66 20.87
C LYS A 594 17.47 38.45 22.18
N GLY A 595 16.25 38.85 22.54
CA GLY A 595 16.00 39.60 23.77
C GLY A 595 16.28 41.10 23.72
N SER A 596 16.80 41.65 22.61
CA SER A 596 16.93 43.10 22.44
C SER A 596 15.56 43.78 22.46
N ARG A 597 15.54 45.04 22.87
CA ARG A 597 14.33 45.87 22.93
C ARG A 597 14.54 47.17 22.15
N SER A 598 13.46 47.66 21.58
CA SER A 598 13.37 49.00 20.99
C SER A 598 12.02 49.61 21.34
N GLY A 599 11.93 50.94 21.31
CA GLY A 599 10.67 51.66 21.46
C GLY A 599 10.22 52.22 20.11
N ALA A 600 8.93 52.12 19.78
CA ALA A 600 8.37 52.72 18.57
C ALA A 600 7.18 53.62 18.94
N TRP A 601 7.17 54.88 18.49
CA TRP A 601 6.11 55.82 18.86
C TRP A 601 5.71 56.77 17.72
N VAL A 602 4.58 57.43 17.92
CA VAL A 602 4.06 58.51 17.09
C VAL A 602 3.81 59.76 17.92
N ALA A 603 3.85 60.91 17.26
CA ALA A 603 3.50 62.20 17.83
C ALA A 603 1.99 62.46 17.67
N VAL A 604 1.30 62.78 18.77
CA VAL A 604 -0.14 63.07 18.80
C VAL A 604 -0.46 64.32 19.60
N LYS A 605 -1.59 64.95 19.26
CA LYS A 605 -2.13 66.10 19.99
C LYS A 605 -3.66 66.01 20.10
N ALA A 606 -4.20 66.58 21.17
CA ALA A 606 -5.64 66.73 21.34
C ALA A 606 -6.16 67.91 20.50
N SER A 607 -7.19 67.65 19.70
CA SER A 607 -7.97 68.66 18.99
C SER A 607 -8.71 69.58 19.98
N PRO A 608 -9.08 70.81 19.59
CA PRO A 608 -9.76 71.76 20.48
C PRO A 608 -11.07 71.24 21.08
N ASP A 609 -11.74 70.31 20.40
CA ASP A 609 -13.01 69.68 20.73
C ASP A 609 -12.86 68.28 21.34
N ALA A 610 -11.63 67.85 21.66
CA ALA A 610 -11.40 66.51 22.21
C ALA A 610 -12.09 66.32 23.58
N PRO A 611 -12.82 65.20 23.78
CA PRO A 611 -13.38 64.86 25.09
C PRO A 611 -12.26 64.59 26.09
N SER A 612 -12.46 64.93 27.36
CA SER A 612 -11.54 64.52 28.43
C SER A 612 -11.71 63.03 28.71
N GLY A 613 -10.61 62.36 29.07
CA GLY A 613 -10.62 60.93 29.34
C GLY A 613 -9.33 60.22 28.93
N GLU A 614 -9.36 58.90 29.08
CA GLU A 614 -8.26 58.01 28.74
C GLU A 614 -8.52 57.31 27.41
N SER A 615 -7.47 57.14 26.61
CA SER A 615 -7.54 56.48 25.31
C SER A 615 -6.25 55.75 25.01
N ARG A 616 -6.32 54.75 24.13
CA ARG A 616 -5.15 54.03 23.60
C ARG A 616 -5.28 53.94 22.09
N LEU A 617 -4.15 54.02 21.40
CA LEU A 617 -4.09 53.84 19.95
C LEU A 617 -3.86 52.37 19.66
N ASP A 618 -4.37 51.90 18.52
CA ASP A 618 -4.00 50.58 18.00
C ASP A 618 -2.69 50.72 17.22
N PHE A 619 -1.64 50.07 17.69
CA PHE A 619 -0.32 50.11 17.09
C PHE A 619 -0.01 48.74 16.48
N GLN A 620 -0.06 48.65 15.16
CA GLN A 620 0.18 47.43 14.40
C GLN A 620 1.59 47.44 13.79
N VAL A 621 2.37 46.39 14.04
CA VAL A 621 3.70 46.17 13.45
C VAL A 621 3.73 44.79 12.81
N GLY A 622 3.97 44.71 11.50
CA GLY A 622 4.13 43.43 10.79
C GLY A 622 2.92 42.48 10.95
N GLY A 623 1.72 43.04 11.09
CA GLY A 623 0.47 42.29 11.30
C GLY A 623 0.08 42.06 12.76
N ARG A 624 0.96 42.24 13.75
CA ARG A 624 0.61 42.19 15.18
C ARG A 624 0.12 43.53 15.68
N THR A 625 -0.95 43.54 16.45
CA THR A 625 -1.49 44.75 17.08
C THR A 625 -1.25 44.70 18.59
N SER A 626 -0.78 45.81 19.15
CA SER A 626 -0.80 46.08 20.57
C SER A 626 -1.46 47.44 20.79
N PRO A 627 -2.26 47.62 21.86
CA PRO A 627 -2.58 48.97 22.29
C PRO A 627 -1.29 49.69 22.69
N THR A 628 -1.25 51.01 22.50
CA THR A 628 -0.18 51.84 23.04
C THR A 628 -0.27 52.02 24.56
N GLY A 629 0.71 52.70 25.14
CA GLY A 629 0.54 53.36 26.45
C GLY A 629 -0.68 54.29 26.49
N THR A 630 -1.14 54.65 27.69
CA THR A 630 -2.39 55.40 27.90
C THR A 630 -2.22 56.89 27.60
N VAL A 631 -2.99 57.43 26.65
CA VAL A 631 -3.09 58.88 26.41
C VAL A 631 -4.19 59.45 27.30
N ARG A 632 -3.89 60.51 28.05
CA ARG A 632 -4.88 61.19 28.91
C ARG A 632 -5.14 62.60 28.42
N VAL A 633 -6.37 62.89 27.99
CA VAL A 633 -6.80 64.25 27.66
C VAL A 633 -7.38 64.90 28.92
N LEU A 634 -6.70 65.93 29.41
CA LEU A 634 -7.10 66.65 30.62
C LEU A 634 -8.11 67.74 30.28
N ASP A 635 -9.05 67.97 31.19
CA ASP A 635 -9.83 69.20 31.14
C ASP A 635 -8.92 70.40 31.37
N ALA A 636 -9.17 71.47 30.60
CA ALA A 636 -8.44 72.71 30.77
C ALA A 636 -8.54 73.14 32.24
N ALA A 637 -7.41 73.24 32.93
CA ALA A 637 -7.40 73.70 34.31
C ALA A 637 -8.16 75.02 34.38
N ALA A 638 -9.21 75.07 35.22
CA ALA A 638 -9.69 76.32 35.74
C ALA A 638 -8.46 77.02 36.35
N LYS A 639 -8.06 78.16 35.77
CA LYS A 639 -7.05 79.02 36.38
C LYS A 639 -7.55 79.39 37.78
N THR A 640 -7.04 78.73 38.81
CA THR A 640 -7.09 79.28 40.17
C THR A 640 -5.90 80.22 40.28
N GLY A 641 -6.20 81.51 40.46
CA GLY A 641 -5.26 82.61 40.49
C GLY A 641 -4.41 82.70 41.75
#